data_AF-A0A9W8K9B4-F1
#
_entry.id   AF-A0A9W8K9B4-F1
#
_cell.length_a   1.000
_cell.length_b   1.000
_cell.length_c   1.000
_cell.angle_alpha   90.00
_cell.angle_beta   90.00
_cell.angle_gamma   90.00
#
_symmetry.space_group_name_H-M   'P 1'
#
loop_
_entity.id
_entity.type
_entity.pdbx_description
1 polymer ?
#
loop_
_entity_poly.entity_id
_entity_poly.type
_entity_poly.pdbx_seq_one_letter_code
_entity_poly.pdbx_strand_id
1 'polypeptide(L)'
;MDVYGNTAMHHASAAGSTKCIDVLSAVHASMYVQNTKGAMPVHVAAYYARSDALDRLIHYRVSLNSRDSMGKTPLMLAAWRGRTHAVSVLLNNGAHVNVQDTHGWTALMYAAYTGRVAICRELIECLSDRAVVESRGKCAAELAIESGFYEVADMLQNKHKVARTPSLPGDVQMHGLHVSRTPVPGAFLDRQASAGPSPKAQSATPKAQSATPKSQNATPQLPVGLNIAMSKHAASPKAQAQSPSTPRTSRPSIPSHPTPSSNKNHISALQPLSTKPTQIVRGTKDPKPLQQKANRLARQHKAGKRLATLHVPIEIEPDQNMAGKSSTLSDRIKDTMSRASLNYFDSHTRPAQDITRASTSRRKPNATHSLPELDSPFKRYHNSTWIRPYWHAFSLIVTLWMPNFVLSLLGKKTPGKRQAWREKIALCFIILLITAITAFVSFGLSLMLCHPVVPISRHVLAMHGVQAQQQLVAVRGRIYDVSDPRDSSVLELTDKELGGDASALFAPFPIDAQKCTLWPNRSARNCFGESGPRLRCIASTQAWTTLRRCQTAKWVVFQWKDVLRKANPEQLFVYNEFVYTLRPYMDSDNHYFGPMATMQLRKLVGTDATLAVSRSTMLQALVPCLNAQLRVGRIEGEPVGCVITSGVTVAVTVILNTMILVKLACAVLFDWAFSLQLRKITKHFTRGTSTRVPHVLVTVTCYNESEQALRNTLDSIALTNYARTRKLLLIVADGDVASNADARTTASILLGMVRPLDTSVPRAQPYMAIGEGPRAFNAATVTRGTYTSSNGITVACILVTKVGTSFERTSCQPKPGNRGKRDSQLIVMRWLRSMLMNDHLTPLEFELSRAATQLTCVHPDELEYVLMVDADTELDIESVPRLVAAMERDTRIMGLCGETRVANKRDSWVTRIQVYEYYISHHLSKAFESLWGGVTCLPGCCSMFRVYARKHGARVPLLVAPDVMRAYSTRETHTLHAKNLLELGEDRFLTTVLLRAFPTRKLIYVPRAVCRTTVPREFSELVAQRRRWINSTIHNLLELVLVRDLCGTFCCSMQFLVLMDLLGNAVLPASVAFCYYLVGAACMGQAVAVPLVLMALAFVLQGAMIVVTTQRIGYIYWMVIYILALPVWNFIMPVYAFWRFDDFSWGRSSTHADDNDTRAFITADERLALEPIPLKRWKDWMRDNKSK
;
A
#
# COMPACT_ATOMS: atom_id res chain seq x y z
N MET A 1 -26.15 36.52 -0.98
CA MET A 1 -27.47 35.94 -0.63
C MET A 1 -28.50 37.05 -0.76
N ASP A 2 -29.76 36.72 -1.02
CA ASP A 2 -30.82 37.73 -1.01
C ASP A 2 -31.24 38.11 0.43
N VAL A 3 -32.21 39.03 0.56
CA VAL A 3 -32.77 39.47 1.85
C VAL A 3 -33.48 38.36 2.65
N TYR A 4 -33.79 37.22 2.01
CA TYR A 4 -34.36 36.04 2.64
C TYR A 4 -33.30 34.96 2.94
N GLY A 5 -32.01 35.25 2.75
CA GLY A 5 -30.90 34.31 2.95
C GLY A 5 -30.75 33.25 1.86
N ASN A 6 -31.47 33.37 0.74
CA ASN A 6 -31.31 32.44 -0.38
C ASN A 6 -29.95 32.62 -1.05
N THR A 7 -29.31 31.50 -1.40
CA THR A 7 -28.10 31.48 -2.25
C THR A 7 -28.48 31.35 -3.72
N ALA A 8 -27.53 31.59 -4.63
CA ALA A 8 -27.71 31.29 -6.06
C ALA A 8 -28.21 29.84 -6.31
N MET A 9 -27.82 28.89 -5.46
CA MET A 9 -28.30 27.50 -5.55
C MET A 9 -29.76 27.34 -5.10
N HIS A 10 -30.24 28.12 -4.13
CA HIS A 10 -31.68 28.14 -3.79
C HIS A 10 -32.51 28.65 -4.97
N HIS A 11 -32.08 29.72 -5.64
CA HIS A 11 -32.77 30.23 -6.83
C HIS A 11 -32.71 29.24 -8.00
N ALA A 12 -31.56 28.60 -8.24
CA ALA A 12 -31.42 27.54 -9.25
C ALA A 12 -32.37 26.36 -8.98
N SER A 13 -32.49 25.94 -7.71
CA SER A 13 -33.42 24.88 -7.28
C SER A 13 -34.90 25.28 -7.34
N ALA A 14 -35.25 26.56 -7.13
CA ALA A 14 -36.60 27.08 -7.34
C ALA A 14 -36.97 27.14 -8.84
N ALA A 15 -36.00 27.53 -9.67
CA ALA A 15 -36.15 27.60 -11.13
C ALA A 15 -36.19 26.21 -11.79
N GLY A 16 -35.61 25.18 -11.15
CA GLY A 16 -35.42 23.86 -11.75
C GLY A 16 -34.18 23.74 -12.64
N SER A 17 -33.29 24.74 -12.63
CA SER A 17 -32.20 24.83 -13.61
C SER A 17 -31.03 23.89 -13.27
N THR A 18 -31.11 22.66 -13.78
CA THR A 18 -30.09 21.61 -13.66
C THR A 18 -28.69 22.11 -14.04
N LYS A 19 -28.57 22.82 -15.17
CA LYS A 19 -27.33 23.46 -15.66
C LYS A 19 -26.75 24.48 -14.67
N CYS A 20 -27.58 25.28 -14.00
CA CYS A 20 -27.09 26.19 -12.96
C CYS A 20 -26.60 25.43 -11.72
N ILE A 21 -27.28 24.34 -11.34
CA ILE A 21 -26.83 23.46 -10.26
C ILE A 21 -25.49 22.79 -10.62
N ASP A 22 -25.25 22.43 -11.90
CA ASP A 22 -23.93 21.97 -12.39
C ASP A 22 -22.84 23.02 -12.22
N VAL A 23 -23.01 24.19 -12.81
CA VAL A 23 -21.99 25.26 -12.76
C VAL A 23 -21.69 25.66 -11.32
N LEU A 24 -22.72 25.80 -10.47
CA LEU A 24 -22.56 26.12 -9.05
C LEU A 24 -21.88 24.98 -8.26
N SER A 25 -22.18 23.72 -8.56
CA SER A 25 -21.50 22.58 -7.90
C SER A 25 -20.05 22.43 -8.35
N ALA A 26 -19.74 22.75 -9.60
CA ALA A 26 -18.38 22.71 -10.16
C ALA A 26 -17.46 23.75 -9.49
N VAL A 27 -17.98 24.92 -9.11
CA VAL A 27 -17.27 25.93 -8.30
C VAL A 27 -17.39 25.71 -6.78
N HIS A 28 -17.78 24.49 -6.36
CA HIS A 28 -17.93 24.07 -4.96
C HIS A 28 -18.91 24.92 -4.12
N ALA A 29 -19.94 25.51 -4.73
CA ALA A 29 -20.97 26.22 -3.98
C ALA A 29 -21.78 25.26 -3.09
N SER A 30 -21.94 25.60 -1.81
CA SER A 30 -22.57 24.69 -0.84
C SER A 30 -24.09 24.54 -1.06
N MET A 31 -24.49 23.31 -1.35
CA MET A 31 -25.87 22.81 -1.39
C MET A 31 -26.51 22.61 0.00
N TYR A 32 -25.77 22.87 1.08
CA TYR A 32 -26.21 22.66 2.46
C TYR A 32 -26.48 23.96 3.23
N VAL A 33 -26.39 25.12 2.58
CA VAL A 33 -26.76 26.40 3.20
C VAL A 33 -28.26 26.42 3.48
N GLN A 34 -28.66 26.97 4.62
CA GLN A 34 -30.04 27.23 4.99
C GLN A 34 -30.35 28.72 4.80
N ASN A 35 -31.53 29.05 4.27
CA ASN A 35 -32.05 30.42 4.21
C ASN A 35 -32.68 30.85 5.56
N THR A 36 -33.27 32.05 5.64
CA THR A 36 -33.84 32.58 6.91
C THR A 36 -34.97 31.73 7.50
N LYS A 37 -35.57 30.82 6.73
CA LYS A 37 -36.59 29.87 7.19
C LYS A 37 -36.01 28.50 7.55
N GLY A 38 -34.69 28.36 7.60
CA GLY A 38 -34.00 27.07 7.81
C GLY A 38 -34.08 26.12 6.60
N ALA A 39 -34.70 26.55 5.50
CA ALA A 39 -34.89 25.72 4.31
C ALA A 39 -33.60 25.69 3.47
N MET A 40 -33.24 24.50 2.97
CA MET A 40 -32.10 24.27 2.07
C MET A 40 -32.58 24.25 0.60
N PRO A 41 -31.68 24.25 -0.41
CA PRO A 41 -32.07 24.13 -1.81
C PRO A 41 -32.97 22.92 -2.13
N VAL A 42 -32.84 21.80 -1.39
CA VAL A 42 -33.71 20.62 -1.55
C VAL A 42 -35.15 20.85 -1.05
N HIS A 43 -35.34 21.57 0.06
CA HIS A 43 -36.66 21.99 0.53
C HIS A 43 -37.33 22.89 -0.50
N VAL A 44 -36.55 23.80 -1.09
CA VAL A 44 -37.00 24.72 -2.15
C VAL A 44 -37.38 23.96 -3.42
N ALA A 45 -36.57 23.01 -3.88
CA ALA A 45 -36.89 22.17 -5.05
C ALA A 45 -38.19 21.36 -4.84
N ALA A 46 -38.37 20.76 -3.66
CA ALA A 46 -39.59 20.01 -3.32
C ALA A 46 -40.83 20.90 -3.24
N TYR A 47 -40.71 22.08 -2.61
CA TYR A 47 -41.78 23.07 -2.48
C TYR A 47 -42.25 23.59 -3.86
N TYR A 48 -41.32 23.82 -4.79
CA TYR A 48 -41.61 24.28 -6.15
C TYR A 48 -41.77 23.13 -7.18
N ALA A 49 -41.89 21.87 -6.73
CA ALA A 49 -42.12 20.69 -7.56
C ALA A 49 -41.09 20.45 -8.68
N ARG A 50 -39.83 20.85 -8.48
CA ARG A 50 -38.77 20.73 -9.49
C ARG A 50 -38.11 19.35 -9.41
N SER A 51 -38.74 18.34 -10.02
CA SER A 51 -38.21 16.97 -10.19
C SER A 51 -36.74 16.98 -10.61
N ASP A 52 -36.43 17.66 -11.69
CA ASP A 52 -35.11 17.65 -12.32
C ASP A 52 -34.03 18.25 -11.39
N ALA A 53 -34.42 19.21 -10.55
CA ALA A 53 -33.56 19.76 -9.51
C ALA A 53 -33.48 18.88 -8.26
N LEU A 54 -34.54 18.13 -7.92
CA LEU A 54 -34.48 17.09 -6.88
C LEU A 54 -33.52 15.97 -7.31
N ASP A 55 -33.69 15.38 -8.50
CA ASP A 55 -32.82 14.33 -9.02
C ASP A 55 -31.36 14.79 -9.10
N ARG A 56 -31.12 16.04 -9.52
CA ARG A 56 -29.80 16.68 -9.48
C ARG A 56 -29.24 16.80 -8.06
N LEU A 57 -30.00 17.28 -7.07
CA LEU A 57 -29.52 17.40 -5.69
C LEU A 57 -29.33 16.02 -5.02
N ILE A 58 -30.15 15.04 -5.39
CA ILE A 58 -30.04 13.62 -5.00
C ILE A 58 -28.74 13.02 -5.56
N HIS A 59 -28.35 13.36 -6.79
CA HIS A 59 -27.08 12.92 -7.39
C HIS A 59 -25.85 13.34 -6.56
N TYR A 60 -25.86 14.54 -5.97
CA TYR A 60 -24.81 14.98 -5.02
C TYR A 60 -25.05 14.54 -3.57
N ARG A 61 -26.07 13.71 -3.31
CA ARG A 61 -26.42 13.16 -2.00
C ARG A 61 -26.71 14.24 -0.95
N VAL A 62 -27.56 15.21 -1.30
CA VAL A 62 -28.22 16.06 -0.31
C VAL A 62 -29.21 15.23 0.52
N SER A 63 -29.23 15.43 1.84
CA SER A 63 -30.12 14.68 2.73
C SER A 63 -31.59 15.08 2.54
N LEU A 64 -32.39 14.12 2.06
CA LEU A 64 -33.84 14.25 1.85
C LEU A 64 -34.66 14.32 3.16
N ASN A 65 -34.02 13.97 4.28
CA ASN A 65 -34.64 13.96 5.62
C ASN A 65 -34.24 15.18 6.47
N SER A 66 -33.57 16.18 5.86
CA SER A 66 -33.25 17.46 6.48
C SER A 66 -34.52 18.21 6.89
N ARG A 67 -34.46 18.95 8.01
CA ARG A 67 -35.60 19.68 8.57
C ARG A 67 -35.38 21.19 8.48
N ASP A 68 -36.41 21.95 8.13
CA ASP A 68 -36.40 23.42 8.16
C ASP A 68 -36.64 23.97 9.58
N SER A 69 -36.78 25.29 9.73
CA SER A 69 -37.03 25.93 11.04
C SER A 69 -38.33 25.52 11.72
N MET A 70 -39.32 25.02 10.96
CA MET A 70 -40.58 24.47 11.46
C MET A 70 -40.52 22.94 11.60
N GLY A 71 -39.32 22.34 11.49
CA GLY A 71 -39.12 20.91 11.55
C GLY A 71 -39.56 20.15 10.29
N LYS A 72 -39.93 20.83 9.20
CA LYS A 72 -40.55 20.19 8.02
C LYS A 72 -39.50 19.60 7.08
N THR A 73 -39.78 18.43 6.53
CA THR A 73 -38.93 17.77 5.53
C THR A 73 -39.34 18.16 4.11
N PRO A 74 -38.45 18.02 3.10
CA PRO A 74 -38.82 18.11 1.69
C PRO A 74 -40.07 17.29 1.32
N LEU A 75 -40.22 16.08 1.91
CA LEU A 75 -41.38 15.22 1.70
C LEU A 75 -42.69 15.83 2.22
N MET A 76 -42.67 16.47 3.40
CA MET A 76 -43.84 17.19 3.94
C MET A 76 -44.21 18.39 3.05
N LEU A 77 -43.21 19.13 2.56
CA LEU A 77 -43.43 20.29 1.68
C LEU A 77 -44.02 19.85 0.32
N ALA A 78 -43.53 18.74 -0.24
CA ALA A 78 -44.08 18.14 -1.46
C ALA A 78 -45.52 17.62 -1.26
N ALA A 79 -45.78 16.94 -0.14
CA ALA A 79 -47.12 16.44 0.22
C ALA A 79 -48.14 17.57 0.41
N TRP A 80 -47.80 18.59 1.22
CA TRP A 80 -48.64 19.78 1.44
C TRP A 80 -48.90 20.57 0.16
N ARG A 81 -47.91 20.63 -0.75
CA ARG A 81 -48.07 21.25 -2.07
C ARG A 81 -48.74 20.34 -3.12
N GLY A 82 -49.16 19.12 -2.77
CA GLY A 82 -49.87 18.22 -3.67
C GLY A 82 -49.03 17.69 -4.84
N ARG A 83 -47.71 17.54 -4.66
CA ARG A 83 -46.76 17.27 -5.74
C ARG A 83 -46.39 15.79 -5.83
N THR A 84 -47.29 14.98 -6.39
CA THR A 84 -47.14 13.52 -6.58
C THR A 84 -45.75 13.12 -7.07
N HIS A 85 -45.32 13.57 -8.26
CA HIS A 85 -44.02 13.15 -8.82
C HIS A 85 -42.82 13.54 -7.94
N ALA A 86 -42.88 14.67 -7.23
CA ALA A 86 -41.85 15.05 -6.26
C ALA A 86 -41.88 14.18 -4.99
N VAL A 87 -43.07 13.72 -4.55
CA VAL A 87 -43.21 12.70 -3.51
C VAL A 87 -42.60 11.38 -3.99
N SER A 88 -42.94 10.89 -5.19
CA SER A 88 -42.38 9.66 -5.77
C SER A 88 -40.84 9.68 -5.84
N VAL A 89 -40.26 10.77 -6.35
CA VAL A 89 -38.79 10.96 -6.43
C VAL A 89 -38.16 10.93 -5.03
N LEU A 90 -38.78 11.57 -4.03
CA LEU A 90 -38.28 11.57 -2.65
C LEU A 90 -38.40 10.19 -1.98
N LEU A 91 -39.52 9.49 -2.17
CA LEU A 91 -39.77 8.16 -1.59
C LEU A 91 -38.84 7.10 -2.19
N ASN A 92 -38.71 7.05 -3.52
CA ASN A 92 -37.82 6.13 -4.23
C ASN A 92 -36.34 6.33 -3.86
N ASN A 93 -35.97 7.53 -3.37
CA ASN A 93 -34.63 7.84 -2.88
C ASN A 93 -34.52 7.85 -1.33
N GLY A 94 -35.48 7.24 -0.62
CA GLY A 94 -35.37 6.92 0.82
C GLY A 94 -35.81 8.01 1.80
N ALA A 95 -36.66 8.94 1.38
CA ALA A 95 -37.27 9.91 2.30
C ALA A 95 -38.17 9.21 3.35
N HIS A 96 -38.06 9.61 4.61
CA HIS A 96 -38.75 8.98 5.73
C HIS A 96 -40.18 9.52 5.89
N VAL A 97 -41.16 8.71 5.49
CA VAL A 97 -42.61 8.99 5.62
C VAL A 97 -43.08 9.35 7.03
N ASN A 98 -42.39 8.82 8.06
CA ASN A 98 -42.80 8.87 9.46
C ASN A 98 -42.16 10.00 10.29
N VAL A 99 -41.39 10.91 9.68
CA VAL A 99 -40.92 12.12 10.38
C VAL A 99 -42.11 13.01 10.76
N GLN A 100 -41.97 13.76 11.86
CA GLN A 100 -42.94 14.75 12.33
C GLN A 100 -42.31 16.15 12.30
N ASP A 101 -43.09 17.20 12.08
CA ASP A 101 -42.65 18.60 12.18
C ASP A 101 -42.69 19.11 13.65
N THR A 102 -42.59 20.43 13.89
CA THR A 102 -42.69 20.98 15.27
C THR A 102 -44.09 20.89 15.89
N HIS A 103 -45.13 20.63 15.10
CA HIS A 103 -46.52 20.49 15.53
C HIS A 103 -46.94 19.01 15.59
N GLY A 104 -46.00 18.08 15.40
CA GLY A 104 -46.28 16.64 15.36
C GLY A 104 -46.80 16.14 14.00
N TRP A 105 -46.95 16.99 12.99
CA TRP A 105 -47.56 16.62 11.71
C TRP A 105 -46.62 15.80 10.83
N THR A 106 -47.14 14.73 10.25
CA THR A 106 -46.44 13.85 9.29
C THR A 106 -46.74 14.23 7.84
N ALA A 107 -45.97 13.71 6.88
CA ALA A 107 -46.27 13.89 5.45
C ALA A 107 -47.68 13.38 5.08
N LEU A 108 -48.16 12.30 5.72
CA LEU A 108 -49.51 11.77 5.51
C LEU A 108 -50.58 12.72 6.06
N MET A 109 -50.37 13.34 7.22
CA MET A 109 -51.28 14.35 7.77
C MET A 109 -51.34 15.59 6.88
N TYR A 110 -50.20 16.06 6.36
CA TYR A 110 -50.16 17.16 5.38
C TYR A 110 -50.87 16.82 4.06
N ALA A 111 -50.80 15.57 3.61
CA ALA A 111 -51.54 15.09 2.44
C ALA A 111 -53.06 15.00 2.70
N ALA A 112 -53.45 14.50 3.88
CA ALA A 112 -54.84 14.32 4.28
C ALA A 112 -55.59 15.64 4.51
N TYR A 113 -54.96 16.56 5.26
CA TYR A 113 -55.42 17.95 5.46
C TYR A 113 -55.54 18.75 4.14
N THR A 114 -54.91 18.29 3.05
CA THR A 114 -55.01 18.94 1.73
C THR A 114 -55.68 18.06 0.66
N GLY A 115 -56.39 17.00 1.05
CA GLY A 115 -57.22 16.18 0.17
C GLY A 115 -56.46 15.38 -0.90
N ARG A 116 -55.19 15.07 -0.68
CA ARG A 116 -54.29 14.53 -1.72
C ARG A 116 -54.37 13.00 -1.83
N VAL A 117 -55.55 12.49 -2.22
CA VAL A 117 -55.89 11.06 -2.41
C VAL A 117 -54.73 10.20 -2.94
N ALA A 118 -54.09 10.61 -4.05
CA ALA A 118 -52.98 9.87 -4.65
C ALA A 118 -51.71 9.82 -3.77
N ILE A 119 -51.35 10.95 -3.13
CA ILE A 119 -50.20 11.04 -2.22
C ILE A 119 -50.48 10.28 -0.92
N CYS A 120 -51.72 10.34 -0.42
CA CYS A 120 -52.14 9.50 0.69
C CYS A 120 -51.92 8.02 0.35
N ARG A 121 -52.41 7.54 -0.80
CA ARG A 121 -52.22 6.15 -1.26
C ARG A 121 -50.74 5.77 -1.33
N GLU A 122 -49.91 6.57 -1.99
CA GLU A 122 -48.47 6.33 -2.17
C GLU A 122 -47.72 6.25 -0.82
N LEU A 123 -48.03 7.15 0.12
CA LEU A 123 -47.49 7.11 1.49
C LEU A 123 -48.02 5.90 2.29
N ILE A 124 -49.28 5.52 2.09
CA ILE A 124 -49.98 4.38 2.74
C ILE A 124 -49.47 3.02 2.23
N GLU A 125 -48.92 2.96 1.01
CA GLU A 125 -48.26 1.79 0.44
C GLU A 125 -46.81 1.64 0.93
N CYS A 126 -46.10 2.76 1.12
CA CYS A 126 -44.75 2.77 1.72
C CYS A 126 -44.72 2.45 3.23
N LEU A 127 -45.87 2.47 3.92
CA LEU A 127 -46.00 2.15 5.35
C LEU A 127 -46.23 0.65 5.58
N SER A 128 -45.14 -0.11 5.63
CA SER A 128 -45.13 -1.58 5.79
C SER A 128 -45.44 -2.10 7.20
N ASP A 129 -45.65 -1.23 8.20
CA ASP A 129 -46.00 -1.59 9.58
C ASP A 129 -47.46 -1.24 9.90
N ARG A 130 -48.25 -2.28 10.16
CA ARG A 130 -49.71 -2.20 10.35
C ARG A 130 -50.10 -1.39 11.60
N ALA A 131 -49.30 -1.42 12.67
CA ALA A 131 -49.61 -0.70 13.91
C ALA A 131 -49.36 0.82 13.78
N VAL A 132 -48.37 1.21 12.98
CA VAL A 132 -48.06 2.62 12.70
C VAL A 132 -49.09 3.23 11.74
N VAL A 133 -49.54 2.45 10.75
CA VAL A 133 -50.67 2.84 9.88
C VAL A 133 -51.94 3.06 10.71
N GLU A 134 -52.25 2.18 11.66
CA GLU A 134 -53.53 2.26 12.38
C GLU A 134 -53.59 3.40 13.40
N SER A 135 -52.49 3.75 14.05
CA SER A 135 -52.43 4.89 14.98
C SER A 135 -52.40 6.24 14.25
N ARG A 136 -51.56 6.38 13.20
CA ARG A 136 -51.41 7.65 12.46
C ARG A 136 -52.47 7.85 11.39
N GLY A 137 -53.04 6.77 10.86
CA GLY A 137 -54.12 6.80 9.89
C GLY A 137 -55.44 7.29 10.50
N LYS A 138 -55.71 7.00 11.78
CA LYS A 138 -56.88 7.54 12.50
C LYS A 138 -56.78 9.07 12.64
N CYS A 139 -55.68 9.60 13.17
CA CYS A 139 -55.48 11.05 13.23
C CYS A 139 -55.39 11.74 11.86
N ALA A 140 -54.91 11.06 10.81
CA ALA A 140 -54.96 11.60 9.45
C ALA A 140 -56.39 11.58 8.86
N ALA A 141 -57.23 10.60 9.24
CA ALA A 141 -58.64 10.53 8.84
C ALA A 141 -59.48 11.57 9.58
N GLU A 142 -59.22 11.79 10.88
CA GLU A 142 -59.80 12.85 11.70
C GLU A 142 -59.51 14.23 11.05
N LEU A 143 -58.24 14.54 10.77
CA LEU A 143 -57.85 15.76 10.03
C LEU A 143 -58.48 15.86 8.63
N ALA A 144 -58.71 14.74 7.94
CA ALA A 144 -59.40 14.73 6.65
C ALA A 144 -60.90 15.05 6.80
N ILE A 145 -61.57 14.53 7.84
CA ILE A 145 -62.98 14.82 8.16
C ILE A 145 -63.14 16.30 8.54
N GLU A 146 -62.29 16.81 9.44
CA GLU A 146 -62.24 18.23 9.82
C GLU A 146 -62.02 19.16 8.63
N SER A 147 -61.31 18.69 7.59
CA SER A 147 -61.03 19.42 6.35
C SER A 147 -62.03 19.13 5.22
N GLY A 148 -63.08 18.33 5.45
CA GLY A 148 -64.11 17.97 4.46
C GLY A 148 -63.69 16.96 3.37
N PHE A 149 -62.53 16.33 3.49
CA PHE A 149 -61.99 15.36 2.51
C PHE A 149 -62.40 13.91 2.82
N TYR A 150 -63.71 13.66 2.82
CA TYR A 150 -64.29 12.36 3.19
C TYR A 150 -63.75 11.15 2.40
N GLU A 151 -63.39 11.32 1.12
CA GLU A 151 -62.76 10.25 0.32
C GLU A 151 -61.40 9.80 0.89
N VAL A 152 -60.62 10.73 1.44
CA VAL A 152 -59.34 10.42 2.09
C VAL A 152 -59.56 9.76 3.44
N ALA A 153 -60.58 10.19 4.19
CA ALA A 153 -60.95 9.56 5.46
C ALA A 153 -61.40 8.11 5.26
N ASP A 154 -62.26 7.84 4.28
CA ASP A 154 -62.70 6.49 3.92
C ASP A 154 -61.52 5.61 3.48
N MET A 155 -60.64 6.11 2.61
CA MET A 155 -59.41 5.42 2.20
C MET A 155 -58.49 5.05 3.38
N LEU A 156 -58.41 5.91 4.40
CA LEU A 156 -57.60 5.70 5.59
C LEU A 156 -58.22 4.68 6.57
N GLN A 157 -59.55 4.54 6.57
CA GLN A 157 -60.29 3.65 7.46
C GLN A 157 -60.52 2.25 6.83
N ASN A 158 -60.99 2.17 5.59
CA ASN A 158 -61.51 0.94 4.97
C ASN A 158 -60.48 0.10 4.20
N LYS A 159 -59.28 -0.10 4.77
CA LYS A 159 -58.13 -0.80 4.13
C LYS A 159 -58.30 -2.34 3.95
N HIS A 160 -59.53 -2.87 3.94
CA HIS A 160 -59.82 -4.33 3.96
C HIS A 160 -60.63 -4.89 2.77
N LYS A 161 -61.15 -4.06 1.85
CA LYS A 161 -61.85 -4.52 0.63
C LYS A 161 -61.56 -3.66 -0.60
N VAL A 162 -60.38 -3.82 -1.20
CA VAL A 162 -60.16 -3.51 -2.62
C VAL A 162 -59.42 -4.69 -3.26
N ALA A 163 -59.94 -5.20 -4.37
CA ALA A 163 -59.41 -6.40 -5.03
C ALA A 163 -58.19 -6.11 -5.91
N ARG A 164 -57.34 -7.12 -6.10
CA ARG A 164 -56.37 -7.12 -7.21
C ARG A 164 -57.11 -7.20 -8.54
N THR A 165 -56.73 -6.35 -9.49
CA THR A 165 -57.05 -6.48 -10.91
C THR A 165 -55.76 -6.44 -11.74
N PRO A 166 -55.73 -7.02 -12.95
CA PRO A 166 -54.48 -7.33 -13.66
C PRO A 166 -53.87 -6.15 -14.44
N SER A 167 -52.66 -6.37 -14.93
CA SER A 167 -51.80 -5.42 -15.65
C SER A 167 -52.06 -5.29 -17.16
N LEU A 168 -51.42 -4.29 -17.78
CA LEU A 168 -51.21 -4.01 -19.23
C LEU A 168 -52.18 -2.99 -19.86
N PRO A 169 -51.78 -2.27 -20.94
CA PRO A 169 -50.44 -1.89 -21.41
C PRO A 169 -50.25 -0.34 -21.29
N GLY A 170 -49.58 0.34 -22.23
CA GLY A 170 -49.18 1.76 -22.09
C GLY A 170 -49.70 2.75 -23.14
N ASP A 171 -49.26 4.00 -22.95
CA ASP A 171 -49.27 5.19 -23.83
C ASP A 171 -50.54 6.06 -24.06
N VAL A 172 -50.27 7.36 -24.23
CA VAL A 172 -51.08 8.47 -24.81
C VAL A 172 -52.10 9.28 -23.96
N GLN A 173 -51.74 10.57 -23.77
CA GLN A 173 -52.55 11.81 -23.60
C GLN A 173 -53.47 12.07 -22.38
N MET A 174 -53.64 13.37 -22.09
CA MET A 174 -54.60 13.94 -21.12
C MET A 174 -55.88 14.43 -21.82
N HIS A 175 -57.02 14.46 -21.12
CA HIS A 175 -57.96 15.60 -21.03
C HIS A 175 -59.05 15.37 -19.96
N GLY A 176 -59.70 16.44 -19.48
CA GLY A 176 -61.15 16.43 -19.17
C GLY A 176 -61.69 15.90 -17.82
N LEU A 177 -61.76 16.80 -16.83
CA LEU A 177 -62.88 17.05 -15.89
C LEU A 177 -63.85 15.94 -15.35
N HIS A 178 -63.99 15.96 -14.01
CA HIS A 178 -65.23 15.96 -13.20
C HIS A 178 -66.15 14.73 -12.94
N VAL A 179 -66.11 14.26 -11.67
CA VAL A 179 -67.24 14.23 -10.70
C VAL A 179 -68.39 13.19 -10.88
N SER A 180 -68.19 12.03 -10.23
CA SER A 180 -69.06 11.43 -9.17
C SER A 180 -70.09 10.31 -9.43
N ARG A 181 -70.25 9.49 -8.36
CA ARG A 181 -71.42 8.69 -7.93
C ARG A 181 -71.84 7.39 -8.66
N THR A 182 -71.29 6.26 -8.17
CA THR A 182 -72.02 5.05 -7.68
C THR A 182 -72.85 4.16 -8.67
N PRO A 183 -73.34 2.94 -8.32
CA PRO A 183 -72.52 1.76 -7.93
C PRO A 183 -73.02 0.37 -8.45
N VAL A 184 -72.11 -0.51 -8.96
CA VAL A 184 -72.11 -2.02 -8.76
C VAL A 184 -73.27 -2.83 -9.46
N PRO A 185 -73.24 -4.18 -9.68
CA PRO A 185 -72.23 -5.19 -10.15
C PRO A 185 -72.63 -5.95 -11.47
N GLY A 186 -71.82 -6.93 -11.96
CA GLY A 186 -72.41 -8.10 -12.70
C GLY A 186 -71.60 -8.91 -13.76
N ALA A 187 -70.99 -10.05 -13.36
CA ALA A 187 -70.94 -11.40 -13.99
C ALA A 187 -70.57 -11.74 -15.50
N PHE A 188 -69.70 -12.77 -15.63
CA PHE A 188 -69.78 -14.03 -16.46
C PHE A 188 -69.13 -14.27 -17.86
N LEU A 189 -68.28 -15.33 -17.90
CA LEU A 189 -67.97 -16.40 -18.91
C LEU A 189 -67.30 -16.22 -20.31
N ASP A 190 -66.26 -17.06 -20.53
CA ASP A 190 -65.86 -17.95 -21.67
C ASP A 190 -66.08 -17.56 -23.16
N ARG A 191 -65.17 -17.84 -24.13
CA ARG A 191 -64.70 -19.19 -24.56
C ARG A 191 -63.39 -19.20 -25.43
N GLN A 192 -63.15 -20.23 -26.25
CA GLN A 192 -61.87 -20.60 -26.92
C GLN A 192 -61.87 -20.50 -28.47
N ALA A 193 -60.69 -20.67 -29.12
CA ALA A 193 -60.40 -21.32 -30.44
C ALA A 193 -59.35 -20.59 -31.34
N SER A 194 -59.04 -21.12 -32.54
CA SER A 194 -57.69 -21.03 -33.16
C SER A 194 -57.55 -21.01 -34.71
N ALA A 195 -56.36 -20.58 -35.19
CA ALA A 195 -55.67 -20.85 -36.47
C ALA A 195 -56.03 -20.07 -37.78
N GLY A 196 -55.01 -19.80 -38.63
CA GLY A 196 -55.12 -19.23 -40.00
C GLY A 196 -53.78 -18.67 -40.60
N PRO A 197 -53.50 -18.64 -41.94
CA PRO A 197 -52.11 -18.48 -42.46
C PRO A 197 -51.79 -17.59 -43.72
N SER A 198 -50.56 -17.04 -43.78
CA SER A 198 -49.75 -16.65 -45.01
C SER A 198 -50.23 -15.46 -45.89
N PRO A 199 -49.57 -15.01 -47.01
CA PRO A 199 -48.26 -15.36 -47.66
C PRO A 199 -47.41 -14.19 -48.31
N LYS A 200 -46.27 -14.51 -48.98
CA LYS A 200 -45.55 -13.80 -50.11
C LYS A 200 -44.79 -12.46 -49.84
N ALA A 201 -43.75 -12.03 -50.60
CA ALA A 201 -42.80 -12.69 -51.55
C ALA A 201 -41.59 -11.79 -51.96
N GLN A 202 -40.51 -12.43 -52.48
CA GLN A 202 -39.32 -11.84 -53.18
C GLN A 202 -38.37 -10.95 -52.33
N SER A 203 -37.13 -10.60 -52.73
CA SER A 203 -36.04 -11.19 -53.58
C SER A 203 -34.72 -10.42 -53.25
N ALA A 204 -33.50 -10.57 -53.81
CA ALA A 204 -32.89 -11.32 -54.92
C ALA A 204 -31.37 -11.59 -54.62
N THR A 205 -30.58 -12.17 -55.54
CA THR A 205 -29.09 -12.33 -55.43
C THR A 205 -28.41 -12.25 -56.81
N PRO A 206 -27.06 -12.07 -56.93
CA PRO A 206 -26.22 -13.24 -57.30
C PRO A 206 -24.71 -13.25 -56.91
N LYS A 207 -24.25 -14.37 -56.30
CA LYS A 207 -23.05 -15.20 -56.66
C LYS A 207 -21.61 -14.60 -56.47
N ALA A 208 -20.55 -15.39 -56.27
CA ALA A 208 -20.28 -16.85 -56.41
C ALA A 208 -19.11 -17.26 -55.44
N GLN A 209 -18.54 -18.47 -55.31
CA GLN A 209 -18.86 -19.93 -55.45
C GLN A 209 -17.56 -20.73 -55.08
N SER A 210 -17.50 -22.01 -54.67
CA SER A 210 -18.46 -22.92 -54.00
C SER A 210 -17.82 -24.31 -53.67
N ALA A 211 -18.32 -24.97 -52.62
CA ALA A 211 -18.38 -26.44 -52.41
C ALA A 211 -17.20 -27.26 -51.80
N THR A 212 -17.54 -28.49 -51.40
CA THR A 212 -16.86 -29.49 -50.54
C THR A 212 -17.18 -30.93 -51.05
N PRO A 213 -16.99 -32.05 -50.32
CA PRO A 213 -15.81 -32.65 -49.64
C PRO A 213 -15.49 -34.09 -50.17
N LYS A 214 -14.44 -34.77 -49.63
CA LYS A 214 -14.37 -36.26 -49.46
C LYS A 214 -13.13 -36.73 -48.68
N SER A 215 -12.97 -38.05 -48.48
CA SER A 215 -11.98 -38.70 -47.60
C SER A 215 -11.44 -40.03 -48.17
N GLN A 216 -10.34 -40.54 -47.56
CA GLN A 216 -9.82 -41.94 -47.50
C GLN A 216 -8.37 -42.18 -48.02
N ASN A 217 -7.58 -42.80 -47.14
CA ASN A 217 -6.60 -43.91 -47.31
C ASN A 217 -5.27 -43.81 -48.10
N ALA A 218 -4.30 -44.56 -47.54
CA ALA A 218 -3.19 -45.31 -48.14
C ALA A 218 -1.77 -44.68 -48.31
N THR A 219 -0.84 -45.26 -47.53
CA THR A 219 0.62 -45.45 -47.74
C THR A 219 0.92 -46.33 -48.98
N PRO A 220 2.17 -46.50 -49.51
CA PRO A 220 3.45 -46.55 -48.76
C PRO A 220 4.77 -46.06 -49.44
N GLN A 221 5.88 -46.00 -48.69
CA GLN A 221 7.07 -46.86 -48.87
C GLN A 221 8.19 -46.63 -47.81
N LEU A 222 9.06 -47.62 -47.70
CA LEU A 222 10.25 -47.83 -46.82
C LEU A 222 11.31 -48.52 -47.74
N PRO A 223 12.64 -48.66 -47.43
CA PRO A 223 13.09 -49.44 -46.26
C PRO A 223 14.54 -49.22 -45.70
N VAL A 224 14.87 -50.02 -44.66
CA VAL A 224 16.19 -50.39 -44.07
C VAL A 224 17.09 -49.30 -43.42
N GLY A 225 17.58 -49.45 -42.18
CA GLY A 225 17.20 -50.39 -41.11
C GLY A 225 18.28 -50.74 -40.05
N LEU A 226 17.81 -51.25 -38.90
CA LEU A 226 18.51 -52.05 -37.87
C LEU A 226 19.62 -51.32 -37.04
N ASN A 227 19.91 -51.62 -35.75
CA ASN A 227 19.41 -52.57 -34.73
C ASN A 227 19.93 -52.12 -33.32
N ILE A 228 19.55 -52.61 -32.11
CA ILE A 228 18.49 -53.51 -31.58
C ILE A 228 18.32 -53.24 -30.04
N ALA A 229 17.20 -53.69 -29.41
CA ALA A 229 17.02 -54.11 -27.99
C ALA A 229 17.43 -53.19 -26.78
N MET A 230 16.97 -53.43 -25.52
CA MET A 230 15.60 -53.63 -25.01
C MET A 230 15.54 -53.49 -23.46
N SER A 231 14.38 -53.04 -22.93
CA SER A 231 13.70 -53.56 -21.71
C SER A 231 14.31 -53.48 -20.26
N LYS A 232 13.64 -52.66 -19.42
CA LYS A 232 13.18 -52.91 -18.00
C LYS A 232 14.09 -52.76 -16.74
N HIS A 233 13.51 -52.00 -15.80
CA HIS A 233 13.41 -52.18 -14.33
C HIS A 233 14.58 -52.00 -13.32
N ALA A 234 14.23 -51.22 -12.28
CA ALA A 234 14.43 -51.43 -10.84
C ALA A 234 15.72 -50.96 -10.10
N ALA A 235 15.45 -50.13 -9.08
CA ALA A 235 15.98 -50.15 -7.70
C ALA A 235 17.45 -49.79 -7.35
N SER A 236 17.56 -49.22 -6.15
CA SER A 236 18.74 -48.88 -5.34
C SER A 236 19.68 -50.07 -5.08
N PRO A 237 20.98 -49.86 -4.79
CA PRO A 237 21.34 -49.68 -3.37
C PRO A 237 22.47 -48.66 -3.08
N LYS A 238 22.85 -48.58 -1.79
CA LYS A 238 24.00 -47.82 -1.26
C LYS A 238 25.28 -48.67 -1.17
N ALA A 239 26.38 -47.96 -0.93
CA ALA A 239 27.49 -48.29 0.00
C ALA A 239 28.82 -48.80 -0.57
N GLN A 240 29.91 -48.30 0.06
CA GLN A 240 31.19 -48.94 0.41
C GLN A 240 32.00 -49.73 -0.66
N ALA A 241 33.33 -49.67 -0.71
CA ALA A 241 34.35 -48.84 -0.04
C ALA A 241 35.71 -49.12 -0.74
N GLN A 242 36.77 -48.36 -0.42
CA GLN A 242 38.10 -48.89 -0.01
C GLN A 242 39.14 -47.79 0.24
N SER A 243 40.17 -48.13 1.02
CA SER A 243 41.39 -47.36 1.31
C SER A 243 42.62 -48.18 0.90
N PRO A 244 43.85 -47.62 0.86
CA PRO A 244 44.68 -47.43 2.07
C PRO A 244 45.09 -45.93 2.22
N SER A 245 46.14 -45.43 2.90
CA SER A 245 47.41 -45.98 3.44
C SER A 245 47.90 -45.23 4.71
N THR A 246 49.06 -45.64 5.23
CA THR A 246 49.80 -45.08 6.40
C THR A 246 51.34 -45.04 6.04
N PRO A 247 52.36 -44.68 6.88
CA PRO A 247 52.35 -44.54 8.36
C PRO A 247 53.33 -43.56 9.12
N ARG A 248 53.03 -43.41 10.43
CA ARG A 248 53.91 -43.51 11.64
C ARG A 248 54.55 -42.28 12.37
N THR A 249 54.77 -42.54 13.67
CA THR A 249 55.47 -41.82 14.80
C THR A 249 54.84 -40.52 15.35
N SER A 250 54.89 -40.19 16.67
CA SER A 250 55.05 -40.96 17.95
C SER A 250 54.51 -40.15 19.18
N ARG A 251 54.52 -40.73 20.41
CA ARG A 251 53.93 -40.23 21.71
C ARG A 251 55.01 -39.58 22.65
N PRO A 252 54.78 -39.06 23.91
CA PRO A 252 53.68 -39.32 24.89
C PRO A 252 53.14 -38.16 25.85
N SER A 253 52.01 -38.44 26.54
CA SER A 253 51.54 -38.08 27.94
C SER A 253 51.66 -36.68 28.65
N ILE A 254 50.50 -36.09 29.07
CA ILE A 254 49.94 -35.86 30.46
C ILE A 254 50.87 -35.24 31.57
N PRO A 255 50.48 -34.31 32.51
CA PRO A 255 49.17 -34.08 33.19
C PRO A 255 48.70 -32.58 33.38
N SER A 256 48.08 -32.24 34.53
CA SER A 256 47.03 -31.22 34.80
C SER A 256 47.37 -30.00 35.71
N HIS A 257 46.58 -28.90 35.57
CA HIS A 257 46.31 -27.83 36.58
C HIS A 257 47.52 -26.96 37.07
N PRO A 258 47.35 -25.85 37.85
CA PRO A 258 46.15 -25.24 38.48
C PRO A 258 45.97 -23.71 38.19
N THR A 259 45.13 -23.04 39.00
CA THR A 259 45.14 -21.56 39.24
C THR A 259 45.86 -21.27 40.58
N PRO A 260 46.34 -20.04 40.92
CA PRO A 260 45.44 -19.04 41.55
C PRO A 260 45.88 -17.52 41.57
N SER A 261 44.96 -16.68 42.05
CA SER A 261 45.06 -15.46 42.90
C SER A 261 46.32 -14.53 43.00
N SER A 262 46.12 -13.26 42.57
CA SER A 262 46.15 -12.03 43.41
C SER A 262 47.44 -11.32 43.89
N ASN A 263 47.25 -10.02 44.19
CA ASN A 263 47.85 -9.16 45.24
C ASN A 263 49.05 -8.22 44.96
N LYS A 264 48.71 -6.91 44.97
CA LYS A 264 49.24 -5.84 45.86
C LYS A 264 50.57 -5.11 45.56
N ASN A 265 50.37 -3.81 45.27
CA ASN A 265 50.89 -2.65 46.03
C ASN A 265 52.27 -2.02 45.70
N HIS A 266 52.20 -0.69 45.48
CA HIS A 266 53.12 0.39 45.85
C HIS A 266 54.63 0.29 45.59
N ILE A 267 55.17 1.33 44.95
CA ILE A 267 56.17 2.25 45.55
C ILE A 267 56.12 3.61 44.82
N SER A 268 56.73 4.66 45.37
CA SER A 268 56.46 6.06 45.06
C SER A 268 57.69 6.90 44.69
N ALA A 269 57.46 7.89 43.81
CA ALA A 269 58.18 9.16 43.65
C ALA A 269 59.65 9.16 43.17
N LEU A 270 59.94 10.04 42.20
CA LEU A 270 60.91 11.14 42.34
C LEU A 270 60.77 12.16 41.17
N GLN A 271 61.28 13.38 41.39
CA GLN A 271 61.47 14.47 40.41
C GLN A 271 63.01 14.72 40.27
N PRO A 272 63.55 15.84 39.73
CA PRO A 272 63.00 16.96 38.95
C PRO A 272 63.84 17.38 37.70
N LEU A 273 63.39 18.42 36.97
CA LEU A 273 64.23 19.56 36.57
C LEU A 273 63.36 20.73 36.01
N SER A 274 63.98 21.87 35.66
CA SER A 274 63.33 23.20 35.69
C SER A 274 63.79 24.17 34.58
N THR A 275 62.94 25.15 34.21
CA THR A 275 63.34 26.54 33.88
C THR A 275 62.14 27.52 33.86
N LYS A 276 62.41 28.84 33.82
CA LYS A 276 61.50 30.01 34.01
C LYS A 276 62.16 31.28 33.41
N PRO A 277 61.60 32.52 33.44
CA PRO A 277 60.38 33.06 34.08
C PRO A 277 59.19 33.16 33.08
N THR A 278 58.30 34.18 32.89
CA THR A 278 58.08 35.56 33.38
C THR A 278 56.58 35.96 33.19
N GLN A 279 56.13 37.18 33.53
CA GLN A 279 55.49 37.52 34.82
C GLN A 279 54.49 38.70 34.66
N ILE A 280 53.78 39.09 35.75
CA ILE A 280 53.05 40.39 35.97
C ILE A 280 51.70 40.59 35.22
N VAL A 281 50.55 40.96 35.84
CA VAL A 281 50.07 40.92 37.26
C VAL A 281 48.54 41.18 37.38
N ARG A 282 47.84 40.49 38.33
CA ARG A 282 46.51 40.77 38.99
C ARG A 282 45.26 41.07 38.10
N GLY A 283 44.00 40.98 38.57
CA GLY A 283 43.42 40.69 39.90
C GLY A 283 41.91 40.32 39.82
N THR A 284 41.18 40.25 40.95
CA THR A 284 39.83 39.63 41.06
C THR A 284 38.72 40.57 41.57
N LYS A 285 37.45 40.35 41.12
CA LYS A 285 36.16 40.35 41.88
C LYS A 285 34.88 40.53 41.01
N ASP A 286 33.76 39.96 41.47
CA ASP A 286 32.35 40.26 41.09
C ASP A 286 31.90 41.64 41.68
N PRO A 287 30.91 42.39 41.13
CA PRO A 287 29.47 42.00 41.11
C PRO A 287 28.57 42.57 39.96
N LYS A 288 27.23 42.45 40.15
CA LYS A 288 26.09 43.00 39.35
C LYS A 288 25.84 44.51 39.68
N PRO A 289 24.81 45.28 39.19
CA PRO A 289 23.61 44.94 38.36
C PRO A 289 23.09 46.03 37.34
N LEU A 290 21.89 45.78 36.77
CA LEU A 290 20.77 46.70 36.38
C LEU A 290 20.97 48.11 35.72
N GLN A 291 20.27 48.35 34.58
CA GLN A 291 19.29 49.45 34.27
C GLN A 291 18.85 49.29 32.79
N GLN A 292 17.57 49.09 32.41
CA GLN A 292 16.47 50.04 32.10
C GLN A 292 16.73 51.22 31.12
N LYS A 293 15.74 51.43 30.21
CA LYS A 293 15.43 52.66 29.42
C LYS A 293 16.47 53.05 28.33
N ALA A 294 16.12 53.76 27.24
CA ALA A 294 14.79 54.01 26.64
C ALA A 294 14.88 54.27 25.12
N ASN A 295 13.97 53.65 24.37
CA ASN A 295 13.01 54.23 23.43
C ASN A 295 13.37 55.44 22.51
N ARG A 296 12.80 55.36 21.29
CA ARG A 296 12.25 56.43 20.41
C ARG A 296 13.13 57.19 19.38
N LEU A 297 12.68 57.04 18.12
CA LEU A 297 12.48 58.07 17.07
C LEU A 297 13.73 58.64 16.35
N ALA A 298 13.68 59.05 15.07
CA ALA A 298 12.72 58.79 13.97
C ALA A 298 13.23 59.35 12.60
N ARG A 299 12.43 59.13 11.53
CA ARG A 299 12.41 59.88 10.24
C ARG A 299 13.59 59.57 9.27
N GLN A 300 13.46 59.64 7.93
CA GLN A 300 12.28 59.92 7.09
C GLN A 300 12.35 59.31 5.66
N HIS A 301 11.23 58.69 5.24
CA HIS A 301 10.55 58.76 3.92
C HIS A 301 11.31 58.94 2.58
N LYS A 302 11.07 57.99 1.65
CA LYS A 302 10.27 58.13 0.38
C LYS A 302 9.96 56.70 -0.14
N ALA A 303 8.71 56.24 -0.27
CA ALA A 303 7.61 56.59 -1.22
C ALA A 303 7.81 55.95 -2.62
N GLY A 304 6.84 55.26 -3.26
CA GLY A 304 5.46 54.83 -2.92
C GLY A 304 5.03 53.69 -3.89
N LYS A 305 3.78 53.21 -4.10
CA LYS A 305 2.38 53.42 -3.62
C LYS A 305 1.68 52.03 -3.70
N ARG A 306 0.87 51.55 -2.73
CA ARG A 306 -0.63 51.63 -2.59
C ARG A 306 -1.43 51.09 -3.81
N LEU A 307 -2.61 50.44 -3.70
CA LEU A 307 -3.71 50.39 -2.70
C LEU A 307 -4.22 48.92 -2.51
N ALA A 308 -5.20 48.58 -1.64
CA ALA A 308 -5.57 49.09 -0.31
C ALA A 308 -6.49 48.10 0.44
N THR A 309 -6.19 47.95 1.72
CA THR A 309 -7.03 47.45 2.82
C THR A 309 -8.34 48.22 3.03
N LEU A 310 -9.30 47.60 3.74
CA LEU A 310 -10.09 48.32 4.74
C LEU A 310 -10.34 47.45 5.99
N HIS A 311 -10.33 48.10 7.15
CA HIS A 311 -10.74 47.59 8.46
C HIS A 311 -11.25 48.80 9.25
N VAL A 312 -12.32 48.66 10.04
CA VAL A 312 -12.89 49.75 10.85
C VAL A 312 -13.20 49.19 12.25
N PRO A 313 -12.80 49.88 13.34
CA PRO A 313 -12.97 49.40 14.71
C PRO A 313 -14.33 49.82 15.31
N ILE A 314 -14.57 49.41 16.56
CA ILE A 314 -15.57 50.01 17.46
C ILE A 314 -14.88 50.26 18.80
N GLU A 315 -15.16 51.42 19.40
CA GLU A 315 -14.56 51.92 20.65
C GLU A 315 -15.39 51.52 21.88
N ILE A 316 -14.89 51.82 23.08
CA ILE A 316 -15.59 51.65 24.36
C ILE A 316 -15.37 52.90 25.21
N GLU A 317 -16.45 53.58 25.57
CA GLU A 317 -16.52 54.57 26.66
C GLU A 317 -17.83 54.39 27.46
N PRO A 318 -17.96 54.94 28.69
CA PRO A 318 -18.71 54.25 29.75
C PRO A 318 -19.96 54.98 30.31
N ASP A 319 -20.45 54.41 31.41
CA ASP A 319 -21.18 55.00 32.54
C ASP A 319 -22.73 54.86 32.71
N GLN A 320 -23.04 54.14 33.79
CA GLN A 320 -24.02 54.42 34.86
C GLN A 320 -25.54 54.03 34.78
N ASN A 321 -25.86 53.10 35.71
CA ASN A 321 -26.95 53.11 36.71
C ASN A 321 -28.13 52.12 36.67
N MET A 322 -28.36 51.55 37.88
CA MET A 322 -29.50 50.83 38.47
C MET A 322 -30.05 49.48 37.91
N ALA A 323 -29.64 48.41 38.60
CA ALA A 323 -30.49 47.39 39.26
C ALA A 323 -31.48 46.51 38.46
N GLY A 324 -31.19 45.20 38.35
CA GLY A 324 -32.15 44.18 37.88
C GLY A 324 -31.63 42.73 37.92
N LYS A 325 -32.14 41.90 38.85
CA LYS A 325 -31.72 40.52 39.18
C LYS A 325 -31.38 39.57 37.99
N SER A 326 -30.15 39.02 38.04
CA SER A 326 -29.83 37.59 37.83
C SER A 326 -30.25 36.84 36.53
N SER A 327 -29.36 36.83 35.52
CA SER A 327 -28.79 35.56 34.96
C SER A 327 -27.71 35.87 33.92
N THR A 328 -26.60 35.11 33.92
CA THR A 328 -25.39 35.44 33.14
C THR A 328 -25.48 35.03 31.66
N LEU A 329 -25.17 35.98 30.76
CA LEU A 329 -25.15 35.76 29.30
C LEU A 329 -24.19 34.63 28.86
N SER A 330 -23.13 34.39 29.65
CA SER A 330 -22.25 33.20 29.58
C SER A 330 -23.02 31.91 29.30
N ASP A 331 -24.13 31.70 29.99
CA ASP A 331 -24.74 30.38 30.08
C ASP A 331 -25.78 30.18 28.96
N ARG A 332 -26.43 31.26 28.51
CA ARG A 332 -27.18 31.28 27.24
C ARG A 332 -26.29 31.05 26.02
N ILE A 333 -25.04 31.53 26.04
CA ILE A 333 -24.07 31.27 24.97
C ILE A 333 -23.62 29.80 24.98
N LYS A 334 -23.37 29.21 26.16
CA LYS A 334 -23.08 27.77 26.31
C LYS A 334 -24.22 26.90 25.76
N ASP A 335 -25.47 27.16 26.15
CA ASP A 335 -26.63 26.38 25.70
C ASP A 335 -26.86 26.48 24.19
N THR A 336 -26.65 27.67 23.60
CA THR A 336 -26.82 27.89 22.16
C THR A 336 -25.74 27.17 21.34
N MET A 337 -24.47 27.23 21.78
CA MET A 337 -23.36 26.49 21.17
C MET A 337 -23.48 24.96 21.37
N SER A 338 -24.05 24.53 22.51
CA SER A 338 -24.37 23.13 22.80
C SER A 338 -25.40 22.57 21.81
N ARG A 339 -26.53 23.27 21.61
CA ARG A 339 -27.57 22.88 20.64
C ARG A 339 -27.07 22.81 19.20
N ALA A 340 -26.24 23.77 18.77
CA ALA A 340 -25.63 23.74 17.44
C ALA A 340 -24.71 22.51 17.23
N SER A 341 -24.06 22.04 18.29
CA SER A 341 -23.17 20.87 18.25
C SER A 341 -23.92 19.53 18.30
N LEU A 342 -25.05 19.48 19.01
CA LEU A 342 -25.89 18.29 19.15
C LEU A 342 -26.61 17.88 17.85
N ASN A 343 -27.05 18.86 17.06
CA ASN A 343 -27.82 18.61 15.83
C ASN A 343 -27.05 17.86 14.73
N TYR A 344 -25.71 17.75 14.82
CA TYR A 344 -24.92 16.90 13.91
C TYR A 344 -24.90 15.42 14.31
N PHE A 345 -25.25 15.08 15.57
CA PHE A 345 -25.16 13.72 16.12
C PHE A 345 -26.51 13.05 16.41
N ASP A 346 -27.59 13.80 16.70
CA ASP A 346 -28.93 13.20 17.00
C ASP A 346 -29.66 12.61 15.77
N SER A 347 -28.97 12.46 14.62
CA SER A 347 -29.49 11.75 13.44
C SER A 347 -29.32 10.23 13.51
N HIS A 348 -28.63 9.69 14.52
CA HIS A 348 -28.39 8.25 14.70
C HIS A 348 -28.72 7.77 16.13
N THR A 349 -29.56 6.73 16.22
CA THR A 349 -29.99 6.00 17.43
C THR A 349 -31.07 6.64 18.31
N ARG A 350 -32.33 6.23 18.10
CA ARG A 350 -33.30 6.01 19.19
C ARG A 350 -33.84 4.56 19.13
N PRO A 351 -34.17 3.93 20.27
CA PRO A 351 -34.31 2.47 20.37
C PRO A 351 -35.75 1.98 20.23
N ALA A 352 -35.93 0.66 20.17
CA ALA A 352 -37.23 0.00 20.25
C ALA A 352 -37.25 -1.07 21.37
N GLN A 353 -38.32 -1.02 22.15
CA GLN A 353 -38.85 -2.01 23.09
C GLN A 353 -40.39 -1.89 23.00
N ASP A 354 -41.22 -2.90 23.23
CA ASP A 354 -41.01 -4.16 23.96
C ASP A 354 -41.54 -5.42 23.23
N ILE A 355 -41.39 -6.58 23.88
CA ILE A 355 -41.73 -7.92 23.38
C ILE A 355 -42.89 -8.51 24.19
N THR A 356 -43.86 -9.19 23.54
CA THR A 356 -44.55 -10.34 24.18
C THR A 356 -45.19 -11.35 23.22
N ARG A 357 -44.95 -12.64 23.51
CA ARG A 357 -45.83 -13.82 23.35
C ARG A 357 -46.49 -14.15 21.99
N ALA A 358 -45.73 -14.91 21.20
CA ALA A 358 -46.04 -16.28 20.76
C ALA A 358 -47.50 -16.78 20.63
N SER A 359 -47.80 -17.37 19.47
CA SER A 359 -48.04 -18.83 19.40
C SER A 359 -47.64 -19.40 18.01
N THR A 360 -47.44 -20.71 17.94
CA THR A 360 -46.81 -21.42 16.82
C THR A 360 -47.75 -21.77 15.66
N SER A 361 -47.32 -21.51 14.41
CA SER A 361 -47.69 -22.37 13.28
C SER A 361 -46.59 -22.40 12.21
N ARG A 362 -46.34 -23.57 11.62
CA ARG A 362 -45.19 -23.82 10.72
C ARG A 362 -45.47 -23.38 9.28
N ARG A 363 -44.72 -22.39 8.77
CA ARG A 363 -44.45 -22.21 7.33
C ARG A 363 -43.04 -21.65 7.10
N LYS A 364 -42.51 -21.86 5.88
CA LYS A 364 -41.07 -21.78 5.55
C LYS A 364 -40.51 -20.35 5.71
N PRO A 365 -39.26 -20.17 6.18
CA PRO A 365 -38.65 -18.86 6.38
C PRO A 365 -38.19 -18.25 5.05
N ASN A 366 -38.76 -17.08 4.69
CA ASN A 366 -38.17 -16.19 3.69
C ASN A 366 -37.07 -15.31 4.32
N ALA A 367 -36.25 -14.70 3.49
CA ALA A 367 -34.99 -14.07 3.88
C ALA A 367 -35.12 -13.03 5.02
N THR A 368 -34.18 -13.09 5.95
CA THR A 368 -34.03 -12.12 7.05
C THR A 368 -33.69 -10.73 6.53
N HIS A 369 -34.43 -9.71 6.96
CA HIS A 369 -34.12 -8.31 6.68
C HIS A 369 -32.73 -7.92 7.21
N SER A 370 -31.90 -7.35 6.32
CA SER A 370 -30.70 -6.61 6.70
C SER A 370 -31.07 -5.18 7.14
N LEU A 371 -30.23 -4.59 8.01
CA LEU A 371 -30.31 -3.16 8.32
C LEU A 371 -29.93 -2.34 7.09
N PRO A 372 -30.55 -1.17 6.85
CA PRO A 372 -30.19 -0.30 5.73
C PRO A 372 -28.77 0.26 5.94
N GLU A 373 -27.85 -0.14 5.07
CA GLU A 373 -26.44 0.26 5.16
C GLU A 373 -26.23 1.73 4.74
N LEU A 374 -25.66 2.54 5.63
CA LEU A 374 -25.13 3.85 5.25
C LEU A 374 -23.91 3.69 4.31
N ASP A 375 -24.03 4.21 3.09
CA ASP A 375 -22.96 4.25 2.09
C ASP A 375 -21.77 5.14 2.54
N SER A 376 -20.77 4.51 3.16
CA SER A 376 -19.49 5.17 3.47
C SER A 376 -18.55 5.23 2.26
N PRO A 377 -17.55 6.14 2.24
CA PRO A 377 -16.49 6.15 1.22
C PRO A 377 -15.73 4.81 1.11
N PHE A 378 -15.64 4.05 2.21
CA PHE A 378 -15.08 2.70 2.24
C PHE A 378 -15.95 1.68 1.50
N LYS A 379 -17.28 1.79 1.54
CA LYS A 379 -18.18 0.95 0.76
C LYS A 379 -18.00 1.19 -0.74
N ARG A 380 -17.78 2.46 -1.14
CA ARG A 380 -17.35 2.82 -2.50
C ARG A 380 -16.05 2.08 -2.87
N TYR A 381 -15.06 1.97 -1.99
CA TYR A 381 -13.84 1.20 -2.32
C TYR A 381 -14.11 -0.30 -2.42
N HIS A 382 -14.75 -0.91 -1.42
CA HIS A 382 -14.96 -2.37 -1.40
C HIS A 382 -15.90 -2.88 -2.50
N ASN A 383 -16.79 -2.02 -3.03
CA ASN A 383 -17.72 -2.37 -4.12
C ASN A 383 -17.34 -1.78 -5.50
N SER A 384 -16.46 -0.77 -5.58
CA SER A 384 -16.05 -0.14 -6.87
C SER A 384 -14.55 -0.26 -7.21
N THR A 385 -13.83 -1.21 -6.61
CA THR A 385 -12.64 -1.76 -7.27
C THR A 385 -13.01 -2.48 -8.56
N TRP A 386 -13.09 -1.72 -9.66
CA TRP A 386 -12.94 -2.21 -11.04
C TRP A 386 -11.70 -3.12 -11.16
N ILE A 387 -10.67 -2.84 -10.37
CA ILE A 387 -9.48 -3.67 -10.16
C ILE A 387 -9.82 -5.14 -9.82
N ARG A 388 -10.89 -5.46 -9.07
CA ARG A 388 -11.18 -6.87 -8.66
C ARG A 388 -11.45 -7.81 -9.84
N PRO A 389 -12.43 -7.55 -10.75
CA PRO A 389 -12.62 -8.41 -11.92
C PRO A 389 -11.39 -8.43 -12.84
N TYR A 390 -10.67 -7.31 -13.01
CA TYR A 390 -9.43 -7.32 -13.82
C TYR A 390 -8.28 -8.11 -13.17
N TRP A 391 -8.11 -8.04 -11.85
CA TRP A 391 -7.14 -8.82 -11.09
C TRP A 391 -7.45 -10.32 -11.14
N HIS A 392 -8.72 -10.68 -10.97
CA HIS A 392 -9.19 -12.05 -11.12
C HIS A 392 -8.94 -12.57 -12.54
N ALA A 393 -9.31 -11.80 -13.57
CA ALA A 393 -9.06 -12.14 -14.97
C ALA A 393 -7.56 -12.26 -15.29
N PHE A 394 -6.73 -11.32 -14.84
CA PHE A 394 -5.27 -11.38 -14.98
C PHE A 394 -4.69 -12.64 -14.30
N SER A 395 -5.15 -12.95 -13.08
CA SER A 395 -4.71 -14.15 -12.35
C SER A 395 -5.09 -15.45 -13.09
N LEU A 396 -6.24 -15.48 -13.76
CA LEU A 396 -6.64 -16.59 -14.64
C LEU A 396 -5.79 -16.67 -15.91
N ILE A 397 -5.51 -15.54 -16.58
CA ILE A 397 -4.69 -15.50 -17.81
C ILE A 397 -3.27 -16.01 -17.53
N VAL A 398 -2.61 -15.51 -16.48
CA VAL A 398 -1.25 -15.94 -16.10
C VAL A 398 -1.19 -17.41 -15.65
N THR A 399 -2.32 -17.99 -15.25
CA THR A 399 -2.41 -19.39 -14.81
C THR A 399 -3.29 -20.27 -15.69
N LEU A 400 -3.51 -19.88 -16.95
CA LEU A 400 -4.32 -20.61 -17.93
C LEU A 400 -3.80 -22.04 -18.18
N TRP A 401 -2.48 -22.20 -18.17
CA TRP A 401 -1.76 -23.47 -18.27
C TRP A 401 -1.99 -24.43 -17.08
N MET A 402 -2.61 -23.96 -15.99
CA MET A 402 -2.91 -24.74 -14.80
C MET A 402 -4.42 -24.78 -14.53
N PRO A 403 -5.18 -25.70 -15.19
CA PRO A 403 -6.62 -25.80 -15.06
C PRO A 403 -7.06 -26.32 -13.68
N ASN A 404 -8.34 -26.09 -13.34
CA ASN A 404 -8.88 -26.34 -11.99
C ASN A 404 -8.81 -27.81 -11.52
N PHE A 405 -8.72 -28.79 -12.42
CA PHE A 405 -8.61 -30.21 -12.07
C PHE A 405 -7.21 -30.59 -11.57
N VAL A 406 -6.15 -30.05 -12.19
CA VAL A 406 -4.77 -30.28 -11.76
C VAL A 406 -4.52 -29.66 -10.38
N LEU A 407 -5.09 -28.48 -10.10
CA LEU A 407 -5.02 -27.89 -8.77
C LEU A 407 -5.68 -28.75 -7.68
N SER A 408 -6.80 -29.40 -7.96
CA SER A 408 -7.41 -30.35 -7.01
C SER A 408 -6.60 -31.62 -6.80
N LEU A 409 -5.87 -32.11 -7.83
CA LEU A 409 -4.91 -33.21 -7.70
C LEU A 409 -3.70 -32.79 -6.84
N LEU A 410 -3.20 -31.57 -7.02
CA LEU A 410 -2.14 -30.95 -6.21
C LEU A 410 -2.65 -30.44 -4.83
N GLY A 411 -3.65 -31.12 -4.24
CA GLY A 411 -4.17 -30.87 -2.88
C GLY A 411 -4.99 -29.60 -2.69
N LYS A 412 -5.10 -28.70 -3.67
CA LYS A 412 -5.88 -27.46 -3.57
C LYS A 412 -7.34 -27.71 -3.95
N LYS A 413 -8.05 -28.43 -3.07
CA LYS A 413 -9.46 -28.84 -3.26
C LYS A 413 -10.44 -27.65 -3.23
N THR A 414 -10.35 -26.76 -2.25
CA THR A 414 -11.35 -25.69 -2.04
C THR A 414 -11.19 -24.55 -3.06
N PRO A 415 -12.28 -23.87 -3.49
CA PRO A 415 -12.19 -22.77 -4.46
C PRO A 415 -11.32 -21.62 -3.95
N GLY A 416 -11.39 -21.29 -2.66
CA GLY A 416 -10.52 -20.28 -2.04
C GLY A 416 -9.04 -20.63 -2.10
N LYS A 417 -8.66 -21.89 -1.79
CA LYS A 417 -7.27 -22.37 -1.89
C LYS A 417 -6.74 -22.39 -3.34
N ARG A 418 -7.62 -22.56 -4.34
CA ARG A 418 -7.28 -22.44 -5.77
C ARG A 418 -7.09 -20.98 -6.19
N GLN A 419 -8.02 -20.10 -5.86
CA GLN A 419 -7.93 -18.68 -6.23
C GLN A 419 -6.74 -17.98 -5.56
N ALA A 420 -6.50 -18.24 -4.27
CA ALA A 420 -5.32 -17.77 -3.56
C ALA A 420 -4.00 -18.17 -4.26
N TRP A 421 -3.93 -19.40 -4.80
CA TRP A 421 -2.76 -19.83 -5.57
C TRP A 421 -2.64 -19.11 -6.93
N ARG A 422 -3.76 -18.87 -7.64
CA ARG A 422 -3.73 -18.11 -8.91
C ARG A 422 -3.22 -16.68 -8.71
N GLU A 423 -3.71 -15.99 -7.69
CA GLU A 423 -3.24 -14.64 -7.31
C GLU A 423 -1.77 -14.63 -6.89
N LYS A 424 -1.30 -15.68 -6.19
CA LYS A 424 0.12 -15.83 -5.84
C LYS A 424 1.00 -15.94 -7.09
N ILE A 425 0.65 -16.80 -8.05
CA ILE A 425 1.43 -16.93 -9.29
C ILE A 425 1.40 -15.63 -10.10
N ALA A 426 0.26 -14.92 -10.12
CA ALA A 426 0.16 -13.59 -10.74
C ALA A 426 1.11 -12.56 -10.09
N LEU A 427 1.22 -12.53 -8.76
CA LEU A 427 2.18 -11.69 -8.05
C LEU A 427 3.63 -12.11 -8.33
N CYS A 428 3.94 -13.40 -8.27
CA CYS A 428 5.28 -13.90 -8.59
C CYS A 428 5.68 -13.59 -10.05
N PHE A 429 4.74 -13.64 -10.99
CA PHE A 429 4.96 -13.25 -12.38
C PHE A 429 5.26 -11.75 -12.51
N ILE A 430 4.54 -10.87 -11.81
CA ILE A 430 4.83 -9.43 -11.76
C ILE A 430 6.22 -9.16 -11.16
N ILE A 431 6.56 -9.81 -10.04
CA ILE A 431 7.88 -9.68 -9.39
C ILE A 431 9.00 -10.14 -10.33
N LEU A 432 8.80 -11.27 -11.03
CA LEU A 432 9.74 -11.80 -12.02
C LEU A 432 9.87 -10.87 -13.24
N LEU A 433 8.77 -10.28 -13.72
CA LEU A 433 8.79 -9.34 -14.84
C LEU A 433 9.54 -8.04 -14.49
N ILE A 434 9.27 -7.43 -13.34
CA ILE A 434 10.01 -6.24 -12.87
C ILE A 434 11.50 -6.58 -12.66
N THR A 435 11.79 -7.75 -12.10
CA THR A 435 13.16 -8.29 -11.97
C THR A 435 13.85 -8.43 -13.32
N ALA A 436 13.19 -9.05 -14.30
CA ALA A 436 13.75 -9.30 -15.64
C ALA A 436 13.98 -7.99 -16.41
N ILE A 437 13.06 -7.02 -16.31
CA ILE A 437 13.24 -5.68 -16.88
C ILE A 437 14.45 -4.99 -16.24
N THR A 438 14.58 -5.05 -14.91
CA THR A 438 15.72 -4.46 -14.19
C THR A 438 17.06 -5.11 -14.58
N ALA A 439 17.08 -6.44 -14.69
CA ALA A 439 18.24 -7.20 -15.14
C ALA A 439 18.61 -6.89 -16.60
N PHE A 440 17.61 -6.76 -17.47
CA PHE A 440 17.80 -6.39 -18.86
C PHE A 440 18.37 -4.98 -19.00
N VAL A 441 17.83 -3.99 -18.30
CA VAL A 441 18.37 -2.61 -18.31
C VAL A 441 19.81 -2.56 -17.75
N SER A 442 20.14 -3.41 -16.76
CA SER A 442 21.47 -3.42 -16.12
C SER A 442 22.55 -4.15 -16.94
N PHE A 443 22.21 -5.24 -17.64
CA PHE A 443 23.17 -6.13 -18.32
C PHE A 443 22.71 -6.64 -19.70
N GLY A 444 21.41 -6.86 -19.88
CA GLY A 444 20.88 -7.26 -21.21
C GLY A 444 21.11 -6.18 -22.27
N LEU A 445 21.04 -4.90 -21.88
CA LEU A 445 21.31 -3.75 -22.72
C LEU A 445 22.75 -3.73 -23.23
N SER A 446 23.74 -4.05 -22.37
CA SER A 446 25.14 -4.14 -22.80
C SER A 446 25.36 -5.35 -23.71
N LEU A 447 24.78 -6.51 -23.41
CA LEU A 447 24.89 -7.69 -24.27
C LEU A 447 24.23 -7.49 -25.66
N MET A 448 23.24 -6.60 -25.77
CA MET A 448 22.55 -6.28 -27.02
C MET A 448 23.18 -5.10 -27.81
N LEU A 449 23.74 -4.10 -27.12
CA LEU A 449 24.30 -2.89 -27.75
C LEU A 449 25.83 -2.92 -27.86
N CYS A 450 26.52 -3.70 -27.04
CA CYS A 450 27.98 -3.77 -26.99
C CYS A 450 28.48 -5.12 -27.51
N HIS A 451 28.70 -5.20 -28.82
CA HIS A 451 29.44 -6.32 -29.42
C HIS A 451 30.95 -6.05 -29.33
N PRO A 452 31.72 -6.81 -28.52
CA PRO A 452 33.14 -6.58 -28.35
C PRO A 452 33.90 -6.88 -29.65
N VAL A 453 34.43 -5.83 -30.27
CA VAL A 453 35.39 -5.93 -31.37
C VAL A 453 36.73 -6.32 -30.78
N VAL A 454 37.33 -7.43 -31.20
CA VAL A 454 38.70 -7.78 -30.78
C VAL A 454 39.69 -6.96 -31.64
N PRO A 455 40.45 -6.02 -31.06
CA PRO A 455 41.35 -5.16 -31.83
C PRO A 455 42.62 -5.91 -32.22
N ILE A 456 43.07 -5.73 -33.46
CA ILE A 456 44.43 -6.06 -33.90
C ILE A 456 45.03 -4.81 -34.55
N SER A 457 46.19 -4.38 -34.06
CA SER A 457 46.95 -3.29 -34.70
C SER A 457 47.69 -3.81 -35.94
N ARG A 458 47.96 -2.93 -36.92
CA ARG A 458 48.72 -3.30 -38.14
C ARG A 458 50.07 -3.97 -37.82
N HIS A 459 50.75 -3.57 -36.74
CA HIS A 459 52.00 -4.17 -36.28
C HIS A 459 51.83 -5.62 -35.78
N VAL A 460 50.75 -5.92 -35.05
CA VAL A 460 50.47 -7.29 -34.59
C VAL A 460 50.03 -8.18 -35.76
N LEU A 461 49.30 -7.63 -36.74
CA LEU A 461 48.95 -8.35 -37.96
C LEU A 461 50.19 -8.76 -38.76
N ALA A 462 51.18 -7.87 -38.91
CA ALA A 462 52.44 -8.17 -39.60
C ALA A 462 53.24 -9.32 -38.97
N MET A 463 53.10 -9.56 -37.66
CA MET A 463 53.72 -10.73 -37.00
C MET A 463 52.99 -12.06 -37.29
N HIS A 464 51.86 -12.04 -38.01
CA HIS A 464 51.07 -13.20 -38.41
C HIS A 464 51.18 -13.51 -39.93
N GLY A 465 52.36 -13.22 -40.50
CA GLY A 465 52.72 -13.59 -41.87
C GLY A 465 53.14 -15.06 -42.03
N VAL A 466 53.82 -15.36 -43.13
CA VAL A 466 54.15 -16.72 -43.61
C VAL A 466 54.70 -17.66 -42.53
N GLN A 467 55.60 -17.17 -41.67
CA GLN A 467 56.33 -17.97 -40.67
C GLN A 467 55.56 -18.15 -39.34
N ALA A 468 54.33 -17.62 -39.20
CA ALA A 468 53.55 -17.70 -37.98
C ALA A 468 52.67 -18.96 -37.89
N GLN A 469 52.39 -19.42 -36.66
CA GLN A 469 51.45 -20.53 -36.41
C GLN A 469 49.98 -20.21 -36.76
N GLN A 470 49.62 -18.92 -36.84
CA GLN A 470 48.35 -18.43 -37.38
C GLN A 470 48.67 -17.48 -38.52
N GLN A 471 48.30 -17.84 -39.74
CA GLN A 471 48.46 -17.01 -40.93
C GLN A 471 47.21 -16.15 -41.09
N LEU A 472 47.35 -14.84 -40.87
CA LEU A 472 46.23 -13.89 -40.85
C LEU A 472 46.33 -12.91 -42.02
N VAL A 473 45.18 -12.56 -42.62
CA VAL A 473 45.10 -11.52 -43.66
C VAL A 473 43.99 -10.52 -43.34
N ALA A 474 44.21 -9.24 -43.61
CA ALA A 474 43.14 -8.25 -43.59
C ALA A 474 42.48 -8.13 -44.97
N VAL A 475 41.14 -8.16 -45.00
CA VAL A 475 40.34 -7.79 -46.18
C VAL A 475 39.23 -6.83 -45.75
N ARG A 476 39.26 -5.62 -46.32
CA ARG A 476 38.42 -4.46 -45.98
C ARG A 476 38.32 -4.18 -44.48
N GLY A 477 39.46 -4.31 -43.78
CA GLY A 477 39.60 -4.10 -42.34
C GLY A 477 39.14 -5.23 -41.42
N ARG A 478 38.57 -6.33 -41.95
CA ARG A 478 38.30 -7.56 -41.18
C ARG A 478 39.49 -8.49 -41.27
N ILE A 479 39.79 -9.21 -40.19
CA ILE A 479 40.84 -10.23 -40.17
C ILE A 479 40.24 -11.60 -40.49
N TYR A 480 40.93 -12.33 -41.35
CA TYR A 480 40.61 -13.69 -41.77
C TYR A 480 41.76 -14.61 -41.38
N ASP A 481 41.44 -15.80 -40.87
CA ASP A 481 42.41 -16.85 -40.55
C ASP A 481 42.49 -17.82 -41.74
N VAL A 482 43.67 -17.89 -42.34
CA VAL A 482 43.93 -18.60 -43.61
C VAL A 482 44.97 -19.71 -43.42
N SER A 483 45.12 -20.20 -42.18
CA SER A 483 46.14 -21.18 -41.80
C SER A 483 45.96 -22.58 -42.41
N ASP A 484 44.86 -22.83 -43.15
CA ASP A 484 44.70 -24.02 -44.00
C ASP A 484 45.25 -23.73 -45.41
N PRO A 485 46.27 -24.46 -45.90
CA PRO A 485 46.83 -24.26 -47.25
C PRO A 485 45.81 -24.38 -48.40
N ARG A 486 44.67 -25.03 -48.18
CA ARG A 486 43.56 -25.13 -49.14
C ARG A 486 42.75 -23.84 -49.25
N ASP A 487 42.73 -23.02 -48.20
CA ASP A 487 42.03 -21.75 -48.19
C ASP A 487 42.90 -20.63 -48.77
N SER A 488 44.21 -20.59 -48.46
CA SER A 488 45.12 -19.61 -49.05
C SER A 488 45.30 -19.81 -50.56
N SER A 489 45.35 -21.06 -51.03
CA SER A 489 45.40 -21.39 -52.47
C SER A 489 44.09 -21.07 -53.22
N VAL A 490 42.91 -21.33 -52.65
CA VAL A 490 41.60 -20.94 -53.23
C VAL A 490 41.38 -19.42 -53.22
N LEU A 491 42.13 -18.69 -52.39
CA LEU A 491 42.16 -17.22 -52.35
C LEU A 491 43.30 -16.61 -53.19
N GLU A 492 44.09 -17.40 -53.91
CA GLU A 492 45.24 -16.97 -54.75
C GLU A 492 46.31 -16.11 -54.04
N LEU A 493 46.34 -16.13 -52.70
CA LEU A 493 47.23 -15.32 -51.87
C LEU A 493 48.68 -15.80 -51.96
N THR A 494 49.63 -14.87 -51.83
CA THR A 494 51.06 -15.14 -51.78
C THR A 494 51.68 -14.70 -50.46
N ASP A 495 52.95 -15.03 -50.26
CA ASP A 495 53.76 -14.64 -49.11
C ASP A 495 53.80 -13.13 -48.82
N LYS A 496 53.44 -12.28 -49.79
CA LYS A 496 53.37 -10.82 -49.65
C LYS A 496 52.08 -10.31 -49.03
N GLU A 497 50.99 -11.07 -49.12
CA GLU A 497 49.68 -10.69 -48.57
C GLU A 497 49.42 -11.27 -47.18
N LEU A 498 50.10 -12.36 -46.80
CA LEU A 498 50.03 -12.95 -45.47
C LEU A 498 50.66 -12.00 -44.43
N GLY A 499 49.91 -11.67 -43.37
CA GLY A 499 50.24 -10.60 -42.42
C GLY A 499 49.95 -9.19 -42.93
N GLY A 500 49.38 -9.05 -44.13
CA GLY A 500 49.12 -7.78 -44.82
C GLY A 500 47.63 -7.42 -45.00
N ASP A 501 47.39 -6.37 -45.79
CA ASP A 501 46.06 -5.88 -46.17
C ASP A 501 45.80 -6.19 -47.66
N ALA A 502 45.15 -7.32 -47.93
CA ALA A 502 44.87 -7.81 -49.28
C ALA A 502 43.66 -7.13 -49.94
N SER A 503 43.08 -6.07 -49.32
CA SER A 503 41.85 -5.40 -49.79
C SER A 503 41.86 -5.03 -51.27
N ALA A 504 43.01 -4.67 -51.83
CA ALA A 504 43.16 -4.27 -53.23
C ALA A 504 42.94 -5.43 -54.23
N LEU A 505 43.22 -6.67 -53.85
CA LEU A 505 43.06 -7.86 -54.70
C LEU A 505 41.61 -8.33 -54.83
N PHE A 506 40.72 -7.93 -53.90
CA PHE A 506 39.34 -8.42 -53.86
C PHE A 506 38.36 -7.44 -54.53
N ALA A 507 37.73 -7.87 -55.62
CA ALA A 507 36.69 -7.10 -56.32
C ALA A 507 35.45 -6.86 -55.44
N PRO A 508 34.61 -5.84 -55.71
CA PRO A 508 33.34 -5.64 -54.99
C PRO A 508 32.51 -6.92 -54.93
N PHE A 509 31.97 -7.27 -53.75
CA PHE A 509 31.12 -8.46 -53.64
C PHE A 509 29.81 -8.21 -54.42
N PRO A 510 29.25 -9.16 -55.19
CA PRO A 510 28.15 -8.88 -56.12
C PRO A 510 26.93 -8.19 -55.52
N ILE A 511 26.57 -8.52 -54.27
CA ILE A 511 25.43 -7.91 -53.55
C ILE A 511 25.74 -6.49 -53.05
N ASP A 512 27.00 -6.14 -52.83
CA ASP A 512 27.40 -4.78 -52.43
C ASP A 512 27.70 -3.88 -53.64
N ALA A 513 28.15 -4.45 -54.76
CA ALA A 513 28.25 -3.76 -56.04
C ALA A 513 26.89 -3.19 -56.49
N GLN A 514 25.80 -3.95 -56.31
CA GLN A 514 24.44 -3.51 -56.61
C GLN A 514 23.95 -2.32 -55.76
N LYS A 515 24.55 -2.08 -54.58
CA LYS A 515 24.18 -0.96 -53.68
C LYS A 515 24.92 0.34 -54.01
N CYS A 516 26.02 0.27 -54.76
CA CYS A 516 26.75 1.44 -55.22
C CYS A 516 26.13 1.96 -56.53
N THR A 517 25.22 2.93 -56.41
CA THR A 517 24.51 3.52 -57.57
C THR A 517 25.40 4.40 -58.44
N LEU A 518 26.43 5.02 -57.84
CA LEU A 518 27.37 5.98 -58.46
C LEU A 518 28.60 5.30 -59.11
N TRP A 519 28.50 4.03 -59.47
CA TRP A 519 29.61 3.29 -60.11
C TRP A 519 29.55 3.40 -61.64
N PRO A 520 30.60 3.88 -62.34
CA PRO A 520 30.51 4.22 -63.76
C PRO A 520 30.45 3.01 -64.71
N ASN A 521 30.86 1.81 -64.30
CA ASN A 521 30.71 0.59 -65.10
C ASN A 521 30.40 -0.62 -64.22
N ARG A 522 29.13 -1.04 -64.18
CA ARG A 522 28.64 -2.16 -63.34
C ARG A 522 29.16 -3.54 -63.74
N SER A 523 29.77 -3.67 -64.91
CA SER A 523 30.27 -4.95 -65.46
C SER A 523 31.78 -5.15 -65.28
N ALA A 524 32.51 -4.13 -64.81
CA ALA A 524 33.97 -4.16 -64.74
C ALA A 524 34.47 -4.82 -63.44
N ARG A 525 35.36 -5.81 -63.56
CA ARG A 525 36.03 -6.49 -62.43
C ARG A 525 37.14 -5.62 -61.85
N ASN A 526 36.75 -4.54 -61.19
CA ASN A 526 37.68 -3.55 -60.67
C ASN A 526 38.31 -4.01 -59.35
N CYS A 527 39.51 -4.57 -59.47
CA CYS A 527 40.52 -4.55 -58.43
C CYS A 527 41.52 -3.43 -58.79
N PHE A 528 42.17 -2.81 -57.81
CA PHE A 528 43.07 -1.68 -58.10
C PHE A 528 44.34 -2.18 -58.79
N GLY A 529 44.74 -1.47 -59.84
CA GLY A 529 45.95 -1.70 -60.61
C GLY A 529 46.03 -0.68 -61.72
N GLU A 530 47.07 0.14 -61.71
CA GLU A 530 47.39 1.10 -62.77
C GLU A 530 47.83 0.37 -64.06
N SER A 531 48.19 1.15 -65.07
CA SER A 531 48.73 0.75 -66.37
C SER A 531 50.08 0.00 -66.27
N GLY A 532 50.06 -1.19 -65.66
CA GLY A 532 51.21 -2.05 -65.39
C GLY A 532 50.79 -3.53 -65.27
N PRO A 533 51.73 -4.45 -64.97
CA PRO A 533 51.50 -5.89 -65.11
C PRO A 533 50.60 -6.49 -64.00
N ARG A 534 49.29 -6.32 -64.15
CA ARG A 534 48.18 -7.05 -63.50
C ARG A 534 48.38 -7.39 -62.01
N LEU A 535 47.86 -6.55 -61.11
CA LEU A 535 47.42 -7.06 -59.80
C LEU A 535 46.37 -8.17 -60.03
N ARG A 536 46.49 -9.28 -59.30
CA ARG A 536 45.55 -10.41 -59.40
C ARG A 536 44.18 -9.97 -58.88
N CYS A 537 43.13 -10.14 -59.69
CA CYS A 537 41.80 -9.69 -59.32
C CYS A 537 40.88 -10.84 -58.92
N ILE A 538 40.77 -11.05 -57.61
CA ILE A 538 39.96 -12.08 -56.97
C ILE A 538 38.49 -11.67 -57.04
N ALA A 539 37.85 -12.04 -58.15
CA ALA A 539 36.43 -11.82 -58.42
C ALA A 539 35.59 -13.12 -58.34
N SER A 540 36.19 -14.25 -57.95
CA SER A 540 35.49 -15.54 -57.88
C SER A 540 34.49 -15.60 -56.72
N THR A 541 33.28 -16.08 -56.99
CA THR A 541 32.27 -16.39 -55.96
C THR A 541 32.80 -17.41 -54.95
N GLN A 542 33.61 -18.38 -55.41
CA GLN A 542 34.20 -19.41 -54.56
C GLN A 542 35.21 -18.84 -53.57
N ALA A 543 36.08 -17.92 -54.01
CA ALA A 543 36.99 -17.20 -53.14
C ALA A 543 36.21 -16.41 -52.06
N TRP A 544 35.10 -15.77 -52.44
CA TRP A 544 34.24 -15.08 -51.47
C TRP A 544 33.48 -16.01 -50.50
N THR A 545 33.16 -17.24 -50.88
CA THR A 545 32.59 -18.22 -49.93
C THR A 545 33.65 -18.80 -49.01
N THR A 546 34.87 -19.05 -49.49
CA THR A 546 36.03 -19.43 -48.65
C THR A 546 36.36 -18.32 -47.66
N LEU A 547 36.50 -17.07 -48.11
CA LEU A 547 36.78 -15.93 -47.23
C LEU A 547 35.71 -15.76 -46.13
N ARG A 548 34.43 -16.05 -46.43
CA ARG A 548 33.37 -16.06 -45.40
C ARG A 548 33.54 -17.18 -44.35
N ARG A 549 34.09 -18.34 -44.71
CA ARG A 549 34.44 -19.41 -43.76
C ARG A 549 35.61 -19.02 -42.87
N CYS A 550 36.63 -18.37 -43.44
CA CYS A 550 37.83 -17.90 -42.74
C CYS A 550 37.59 -16.69 -41.80
N GLN A 551 36.37 -16.17 -41.67
CA GLN A 551 36.12 -14.89 -41.02
C GLN A 551 36.22 -14.96 -39.50
N THR A 552 37.15 -14.19 -38.92
CA THR A 552 37.28 -14.04 -37.46
C THR A 552 36.43 -12.88 -36.91
N ALA A 553 36.36 -12.75 -35.58
CA ALA A 553 35.82 -11.58 -34.90
C ALA A 553 36.83 -10.41 -34.76
N LYS A 554 38.08 -10.59 -35.22
CA LYS A 554 39.17 -9.61 -35.10
C LYS A 554 39.07 -8.55 -36.23
N TRP A 555 39.42 -7.29 -35.94
CA TRP A 555 39.46 -6.19 -36.92
C TRP A 555 40.78 -5.43 -36.86
N VAL A 556 41.17 -4.82 -37.99
CA VAL A 556 42.27 -3.84 -38.05
C VAL A 556 41.81 -2.57 -37.33
N VAL A 557 42.58 -2.14 -36.34
CA VAL A 557 42.29 -0.94 -35.53
C VAL A 557 43.40 0.12 -35.70
N PHE A 558 42.97 1.37 -35.84
CA PHE A 558 43.79 2.58 -35.99
C PHE A 558 43.57 3.53 -34.81
N GLN A 559 44.59 4.27 -34.40
CA GLN A 559 44.47 5.32 -33.39
C GLN A 559 44.19 6.67 -34.08
N TRP A 560 43.56 7.64 -33.37
CA TRP A 560 43.30 8.97 -33.94
C TRP A 560 44.57 9.70 -34.39
N LYS A 561 45.72 9.43 -33.76
CA LYS A 561 47.04 9.97 -34.18
C LYS A 561 47.43 9.55 -35.61
N ASP A 562 46.96 8.38 -36.04
CA ASP A 562 47.24 7.81 -37.37
C ASP A 562 46.37 8.50 -38.44
N VAL A 563 45.15 8.90 -38.08
CA VAL A 563 44.21 9.58 -38.98
C VAL A 563 44.50 11.08 -39.09
N LEU A 564 44.64 11.79 -37.96
CA LEU A 564 44.65 13.26 -37.90
C LEU A 564 45.84 13.94 -38.61
N ARG A 565 46.90 13.18 -38.96
CA ARG A 565 48.06 13.69 -39.69
C ARG A 565 47.68 13.95 -41.15
N LYS A 566 47.39 15.21 -41.52
CA LYS A 566 47.06 15.60 -42.92
C LYS A 566 48.11 15.19 -43.97
N ALA A 567 49.36 14.99 -43.56
CA ALA A 567 50.44 14.45 -44.39
C ALA A 567 50.64 12.92 -44.20
N ASN A 568 49.58 12.17 -43.87
CA ASN A 568 49.61 10.71 -43.85
C ASN A 568 49.59 10.19 -45.31
N PRO A 569 50.57 9.35 -45.72
CA PRO A 569 50.62 8.80 -47.08
C PRO A 569 49.36 8.00 -47.47
N GLU A 570 48.65 7.43 -46.50
CA GLU A 570 47.43 6.63 -46.71
C GLU A 570 46.15 7.49 -46.88
N GLN A 571 46.24 8.82 -46.73
CA GLN A 571 45.13 9.78 -46.87
C GLN A 571 43.83 9.33 -46.16
N LEU A 572 43.95 8.99 -44.87
CA LEU A 572 42.86 8.39 -44.10
C LEU A 572 41.77 9.40 -43.70
N PHE A 573 40.52 8.93 -43.59
CA PHE A 573 39.43 9.61 -42.90
C PHE A 573 38.54 8.61 -42.14
N VAL A 574 37.76 9.10 -41.18
CA VAL A 574 36.80 8.29 -40.41
C VAL A 574 35.38 8.60 -40.85
N TYR A 575 34.53 7.57 -40.96
CA TYR A 575 33.08 7.73 -41.07
C TYR A 575 32.38 6.59 -40.31
N ASN A 576 31.56 6.96 -39.31
CA ASN A 576 30.75 6.04 -38.51
C ASN A 576 31.54 4.82 -37.97
N GLU A 577 32.53 5.10 -37.12
CA GLU A 577 33.54 4.16 -36.55
C GLU A 577 34.53 3.52 -37.55
N PHE A 578 34.24 3.51 -38.86
CA PHE A 578 35.09 2.90 -39.87
C PHE A 578 36.15 3.86 -40.41
N VAL A 579 37.33 3.33 -40.71
CA VAL A 579 38.46 4.05 -41.30
C VAL A 579 38.55 3.71 -42.78
N TYR A 580 38.69 4.74 -43.61
CA TYR A 580 38.77 4.64 -45.07
C TYR A 580 40.08 5.27 -45.57
N THR A 581 40.67 4.69 -46.60
CA THR A 581 41.81 5.27 -47.34
C THR A 581 41.32 5.92 -48.63
N LEU A 582 41.83 7.11 -48.94
CA LEU A 582 41.63 7.72 -50.27
C LEU A 582 42.81 7.50 -51.22
N ARG A 583 43.91 6.89 -50.76
CA ARG A 583 45.13 6.72 -51.56
C ARG A 583 44.87 5.98 -52.89
N PRO A 584 44.27 4.77 -52.95
CA PRO A 584 44.04 4.07 -54.22
C PRO A 584 43.09 4.80 -55.19
N TYR A 585 42.33 5.78 -54.69
CA TYR A 585 41.41 6.61 -55.48
C TYR A 585 42.07 7.90 -55.99
N MET A 586 42.94 8.51 -55.18
CA MET A 586 43.65 9.76 -55.50
C MET A 586 44.89 9.51 -56.36
N ASP A 587 45.52 8.35 -56.22
CA ASP A 587 46.66 7.92 -57.05
C ASP A 587 46.16 7.51 -58.46
N SER A 588 44.89 7.07 -58.60
CA SER A 588 44.33 6.64 -59.89
C SER A 588 43.92 7.80 -60.80
N ASP A 589 44.49 7.85 -62.02
CA ASP A 589 44.15 8.84 -63.07
C ASP A 589 42.64 9.03 -63.27
N ASN A 590 41.90 7.92 -63.27
CA ASN A 590 40.53 7.85 -63.79
C ASN A 590 39.45 8.38 -62.82
N HIS A 591 39.79 8.78 -61.59
CA HIS A 591 38.95 9.56 -60.66
C HIS A 591 37.46 9.18 -60.56
N TYR A 592 37.16 7.89 -60.66
CA TYR A 592 35.91 7.28 -61.16
C TYR A 592 34.58 7.60 -60.42
N PHE A 593 34.58 8.37 -59.33
CA PHE A 593 33.37 8.96 -58.73
C PHE A 593 33.01 10.35 -59.30
N GLY A 594 33.84 10.91 -60.18
CA GLY A 594 33.65 12.24 -60.79
C GLY A 594 34.19 13.40 -59.96
N PRO A 595 34.52 14.56 -60.58
CA PRO A 595 35.33 15.61 -59.97
C PRO A 595 34.69 16.27 -58.74
N MET A 596 33.36 16.37 -58.70
CA MET A 596 32.64 16.91 -57.53
C MET A 596 32.72 15.98 -56.33
N ALA A 597 32.71 14.66 -56.54
CA ALA A 597 32.98 13.68 -55.50
C ALA A 597 34.45 13.76 -55.05
N THR A 598 35.41 13.82 -55.98
CA THR A 598 36.84 13.99 -55.65
C THR A 598 37.09 15.19 -54.75
N MET A 599 36.52 16.35 -55.11
CA MET A 599 36.69 17.61 -54.38
C MET A 599 36.11 17.54 -52.95
N GLN A 600 34.99 16.84 -52.76
CA GLN A 600 34.41 16.65 -51.42
C GLN A 600 35.20 15.61 -50.62
N LEU A 601 35.55 14.47 -51.20
CA LEU A 601 36.34 13.42 -50.55
C LEU A 601 37.71 13.95 -50.09
N ARG A 602 38.41 14.75 -50.90
CA ARG A 602 39.70 15.38 -50.54
C ARG A 602 39.60 16.30 -49.32
N LYS A 603 38.43 16.88 -49.03
CA LYS A 603 38.19 17.70 -47.82
C LYS A 603 37.97 16.87 -46.54
N LEU A 604 37.76 15.56 -46.65
CA LEU A 604 37.54 14.66 -45.52
C LEU A 604 38.85 14.11 -44.93
N VAL A 605 39.96 14.15 -45.67
CA VAL A 605 41.27 13.61 -45.24
C VAL A 605 41.71 14.24 -43.92
N GLY A 606 42.03 13.38 -42.95
CA GLY A 606 42.44 13.78 -41.60
C GLY A 606 41.30 14.29 -40.70
N THR A 607 40.04 13.96 -41.00
CA THR A 607 38.86 14.38 -40.21
C THR A 607 37.91 13.24 -39.89
N ASP A 608 37.03 13.46 -38.90
CA ASP A 608 35.80 12.69 -38.76
C ASP A 608 34.75 13.24 -39.75
N ALA A 609 34.53 12.49 -40.82
CA ALA A 609 33.58 12.81 -41.87
C ALA A 609 32.13 12.51 -41.48
N THR A 610 31.84 11.92 -40.32
CA THR A 610 30.49 11.46 -39.94
C THR A 610 29.45 12.58 -40.01
N LEU A 611 29.78 13.80 -39.58
CA LEU A 611 28.88 14.96 -39.69
C LEU A 611 28.82 15.56 -41.12
N ALA A 612 29.91 15.50 -41.89
CA ALA A 612 29.97 16.03 -43.25
C ALA A 612 29.18 15.13 -44.23
N VAL A 613 29.35 13.81 -44.12
CA VAL A 613 28.66 12.80 -44.92
C VAL A 613 27.17 12.79 -44.56
N SER A 614 26.80 12.77 -43.29
CA SER A 614 25.38 12.76 -42.88
C SER A 614 24.60 14.00 -43.33
N ARG A 615 25.26 15.14 -43.56
CA ARG A 615 24.64 16.37 -44.11
C ARG A 615 24.57 16.44 -45.64
N SER A 616 25.27 15.57 -46.37
CA SER A 616 25.36 15.65 -47.83
C SER A 616 24.80 14.39 -48.50
N THR A 617 23.68 14.53 -49.21
CA THR A 617 23.03 13.45 -49.96
C THR A 617 23.96 12.78 -50.97
N MET A 618 24.85 13.55 -51.61
CA MET A 618 25.88 13.01 -52.51
C MET A 618 26.90 12.14 -51.77
N LEU A 619 27.39 12.58 -50.60
CA LEU A 619 28.31 11.78 -49.80
C LEU A 619 27.61 10.54 -49.22
N GLN A 620 26.35 10.63 -48.77
CA GLN A 620 25.55 9.48 -48.37
C GLN A 620 25.43 8.44 -49.50
N ALA A 621 25.18 8.88 -50.74
CA ALA A 621 25.10 7.99 -51.91
C ALA A 621 26.45 7.33 -52.27
N LEU A 622 27.58 7.91 -51.85
CA LEU A 622 28.92 7.31 -52.00
C LEU A 622 29.25 6.29 -50.89
N VAL A 623 28.60 6.33 -49.71
CA VAL A 623 28.89 5.42 -48.58
C VAL A 623 28.87 3.93 -48.96
N PRO A 624 27.92 3.40 -49.77
CA PRO A 624 27.97 2.00 -50.20
C PRO A 624 29.24 1.68 -51.02
N CYS A 625 29.64 2.60 -51.90
CA CYS A 625 30.82 2.49 -52.75
C CYS A 625 32.12 2.51 -51.92
N LEU A 626 32.22 3.45 -50.97
CA LEU A 626 33.34 3.57 -50.04
C LEU A 626 33.50 2.30 -49.20
N ASN A 627 32.39 1.71 -48.73
CA ASN A 627 32.39 0.44 -48.00
C ASN A 627 32.80 -0.78 -48.84
N ALA A 628 32.53 -0.76 -50.15
CA ALA A 628 32.84 -1.86 -51.07
C ALA A 628 34.30 -1.85 -51.59
N GLN A 629 35.06 -0.77 -51.37
CA GLN A 629 36.38 -0.57 -51.98
C GLN A 629 37.44 0.02 -51.03
N LEU A 630 37.11 1.07 -50.28
CA LEU A 630 38.10 1.95 -49.64
C LEU A 630 38.20 1.82 -48.12
N ARG A 631 37.45 0.90 -47.50
CA ARG A 631 37.46 0.68 -46.04
C ARG A 631 38.65 -0.18 -45.61
N VAL A 632 39.49 0.31 -44.70
CA VAL A 632 40.73 -0.37 -44.23
C VAL A 632 40.69 -0.81 -42.76
N GLY A 633 39.70 -0.38 -41.96
CA GLY A 633 39.60 -0.81 -40.57
C GLY A 633 38.56 -0.05 -39.76
N ARG A 634 38.78 0.01 -38.45
CA ARG A 634 38.00 0.80 -37.48
C ARG A 634 38.90 1.67 -36.62
N ILE A 635 38.33 2.73 -36.06
CA ILE A 635 39.03 3.59 -35.10
C ILE A 635 39.06 2.92 -33.72
N GLU A 636 40.11 3.18 -32.93
CA GLU A 636 40.19 2.74 -31.54
C GLU A 636 39.21 3.56 -30.67
N GLY A 637 38.20 2.87 -30.14
CA GLY A 637 37.19 3.42 -29.26
C GLY A 637 36.15 2.37 -28.87
N GLU A 638 35.45 2.59 -27.77
CA GLU A 638 34.26 1.80 -27.44
C GLU A 638 33.16 2.08 -28.47
N PRO A 639 32.50 1.04 -29.03
CA PRO A 639 31.33 1.21 -29.88
C PRO A 639 30.27 2.09 -29.23
N VAL A 640 29.54 2.88 -30.01
CA VAL A 640 28.53 3.83 -29.48
C VAL A 640 27.51 3.15 -28.55
N GLY A 641 27.13 1.90 -28.81
CA GLY A 641 26.25 1.12 -27.95
C GLY A 641 26.85 0.70 -26.59
N CYS A 642 28.17 0.50 -26.53
CA CYS A 642 28.91 0.33 -25.27
C CYS A 642 28.89 1.64 -24.47
N VAL A 643 29.25 2.76 -25.11
CA VAL A 643 29.27 4.09 -24.47
C VAL A 643 27.90 4.48 -23.92
N ILE A 644 26.83 4.26 -24.68
CA ILE A 644 25.44 4.48 -24.23
C ILE A 644 25.14 3.63 -22.99
N THR A 645 25.50 2.34 -23.00
CA THR A 645 25.19 1.46 -21.86
C THR A 645 26.03 1.80 -20.63
N SER A 646 27.32 2.09 -20.79
CA SER A 646 28.19 2.61 -19.72
C SER A 646 27.61 3.88 -19.11
N GLY A 647 27.12 4.81 -19.93
CA GLY A 647 26.41 6.02 -19.49
C GLY A 647 25.14 5.73 -18.71
N VAL A 648 24.29 4.81 -19.17
CA VAL A 648 23.06 4.38 -18.46
C VAL A 648 23.40 3.74 -17.11
N THR A 649 24.36 2.80 -17.08
CA THR A 649 24.76 2.11 -15.85
C THR A 649 25.38 3.07 -14.83
N VAL A 650 26.21 4.03 -15.27
CA VAL A 650 26.73 5.09 -14.39
C VAL A 650 25.60 5.98 -13.89
N ALA A 651 24.69 6.44 -14.76
CA ALA A 651 23.57 7.29 -14.35
C ALA A 651 22.65 6.62 -13.31
N VAL A 652 22.26 5.36 -13.55
CA VAL A 652 21.48 4.56 -12.58
C VAL A 652 22.23 4.40 -11.26
N THR A 653 23.53 4.09 -11.30
CA THR A 653 24.34 3.91 -10.09
C THR A 653 24.51 5.21 -9.31
N VAL A 654 24.65 6.35 -9.99
CA VAL A 654 24.70 7.69 -9.37
C VAL A 654 23.36 8.06 -8.75
N ILE A 655 22.24 7.79 -9.42
CA ILE A 655 20.89 8.03 -8.86
C ILE A 655 20.66 7.21 -7.58
N LEU A 656 20.99 5.92 -7.60
CA LEU A 656 20.84 5.04 -6.44
C LEU A 656 21.71 5.48 -5.26
N ASN A 657 22.99 5.80 -5.50
CA ASN A 657 23.89 6.29 -4.46
C ASN A 657 23.46 7.67 -3.92
N THR A 658 22.98 8.57 -4.79
CA THR A 658 22.45 9.88 -4.38
C THR A 658 21.20 9.71 -3.51
N MET A 659 20.29 8.79 -3.86
CA MET A 659 19.11 8.49 -3.04
C MET A 659 19.51 7.92 -1.66
N ILE A 660 20.50 7.04 -1.59
CA ILE A 660 21.03 6.51 -0.31
C ILE A 660 21.65 7.63 0.52
N LEU A 661 22.53 8.44 -0.07
CA LEU A 661 23.16 9.60 0.58
C LEU A 661 22.11 10.59 1.10
N VAL A 662 21.06 10.89 0.31
CA VAL A 662 19.96 11.77 0.73
C VAL A 662 19.14 11.15 1.87
N LYS A 663 18.70 9.88 1.77
CA LYS A 663 17.98 9.20 2.88
C LYS A 663 18.81 9.24 4.18
N LEU A 664 20.12 9.06 4.08
CA LEU A 664 21.06 8.98 5.20
C LEU A 664 21.44 10.35 5.80
N ALA A 665 21.67 11.37 4.96
CA ALA A 665 21.88 12.76 5.41
C ALA A 665 20.63 13.34 6.07
N CYS A 666 19.45 13.05 5.50
CA CYS A 666 18.16 13.34 6.12
C CYS A 666 18.05 12.75 7.54
N ALA A 667 18.42 11.48 7.73
CA ALA A 667 18.39 10.86 9.06
C ALA A 667 19.32 11.55 10.08
N VAL A 668 20.55 11.93 9.67
CA VAL A 668 21.45 12.75 10.53
C VAL A 668 20.84 14.10 10.87
N LEU A 669 20.19 14.78 9.92
CA LEU A 669 19.49 16.05 10.17
C LEU A 669 18.32 15.88 11.15
N PHE A 670 17.61 14.75 11.13
CA PHE A 670 16.56 14.44 12.11
C PHE A 670 17.15 14.26 13.52
N ASP A 671 18.14 13.36 13.69
CA ASP A 671 18.71 13.08 15.00
C ASP A 671 19.48 14.27 15.60
N TRP A 672 20.12 15.08 14.76
CA TRP A 672 20.79 16.29 15.21
C TRP A 672 19.79 17.42 15.53
N ALA A 673 18.95 17.85 14.57
CA ALA A 673 18.10 19.02 14.76
C ALA A 673 16.83 18.72 15.58
N PHE A 674 16.06 17.68 15.22
CA PHE A 674 14.79 17.38 15.87
C PHE A 674 14.97 16.75 17.27
N SER A 675 15.96 15.88 17.47
CA SER A 675 16.20 15.33 18.81
C SER A 675 16.63 16.41 19.82
N LEU A 676 17.32 17.47 19.38
CA LEU A 676 17.68 18.63 20.22
C LEU A 676 16.47 19.53 20.51
N GLN A 677 15.56 19.75 19.57
CA GLN A 677 14.29 20.44 19.86
C GLN A 677 13.46 19.67 20.89
N LEU A 678 13.32 18.35 20.73
CA LEU A 678 12.65 17.48 21.70
C LEU A 678 13.34 17.52 23.08
N ARG A 679 14.68 17.64 23.12
CA ARG A 679 15.49 17.69 24.36
C ARG A 679 15.19 18.92 25.22
N LYS A 680 14.87 20.07 24.60
CA LYS A 680 14.44 21.28 25.32
C LYS A 680 13.05 21.11 25.95
N ILE A 681 12.19 20.29 25.35
CA ILE A 681 10.75 20.20 25.69
C ILE A 681 10.48 19.16 26.78
N THR A 682 11.18 18.01 26.80
CA THR A 682 11.05 17.02 27.89
C THR A 682 11.37 17.62 29.27
N LYS A 683 12.27 18.62 29.32
CA LYS A 683 12.60 19.40 30.54
C LYS A 683 11.48 20.35 31.02
N HIS A 684 10.50 20.68 30.17
CA HIS A 684 9.34 21.48 30.58
C HIS A 684 8.19 20.62 31.10
N PHE A 685 7.92 19.47 30.49
CA PHE A 685 6.83 18.59 30.96
C PHE A 685 7.14 17.95 32.32
N THR A 686 8.42 17.71 32.63
CA THR A 686 8.91 17.36 33.98
C THR A 686 8.90 18.53 34.97
N ARG A 687 8.55 19.75 34.54
CA ARG A 687 8.36 20.95 35.35
C ARG A 687 6.91 21.49 35.31
N GLY A 688 5.92 20.58 35.26
CA GLY A 688 4.57 20.85 35.76
C GLY A 688 3.72 21.87 35.01
N THR A 689 4.05 22.23 33.75
CA THR A 689 3.32 23.27 33.01
C THR A 689 2.01 22.81 32.33
N SER A 690 1.56 21.57 32.55
CA SER A 690 0.21 21.12 32.17
C SER A 690 -0.65 20.97 33.43
N THR A 691 -1.78 21.68 33.48
CA THR A 691 -2.74 21.62 34.59
C THR A 691 -3.63 20.36 34.56
N ARG A 692 -3.59 19.56 33.48
CA ARG A 692 -4.37 18.33 33.34
C ARG A 692 -3.46 17.16 32.93
N VAL A 693 -3.51 16.08 33.72
CA VAL A 693 -2.88 14.79 33.42
C VAL A 693 -3.96 13.85 32.89
N PRO A 694 -3.91 13.40 31.62
CA PRO A 694 -4.95 12.59 31.01
C PRO A 694 -4.90 11.14 31.50
N HIS A 695 -6.03 10.43 31.40
CA HIS A 695 -6.09 8.99 31.66
C HIS A 695 -5.55 8.20 30.47
N VAL A 696 -4.70 7.22 30.76
CA VAL A 696 -4.13 6.31 29.78
C VAL A 696 -4.61 4.89 30.07
N LEU A 697 -5.29 4.30 29.10
CA LEU A 697 -5.57 2.87 29.06
C LEU A 697 -4.36 2.17 28.45
N VAL A 698 -3.70 1.27 29.17
CA VAL A 698 -2.60 0.45 28.65
C VAL A 698 -3.15 -0.94 28.36
N THR A 699 -3.18 -1.32 27.09
CA THR A 699 -3.76 -2.59 26.63
C THR A 699 -2.67 -3.58 26.24
N VAL A 700 -2.66 -4.74 26.89
CA VAL A 700 -1.73 -5.84 26.58
C VAL A 700 -2.54 -6.99 25.98
N THR A 701 -2.20 -7.42 24.77
CA THR A 701 -2.82 -8.58 24.12
C THR A 701 -1.92 -9.80 24.24
N CYS A 702 -2.41 -10.85 24.87
CA CYS A 702 -1.67 -12.08 25.16
C CYS A 702 -2.30 -13.26 24.40
N TYR A 703 -1.48 -14.23 24.00
CA TYR A 703 -1.89 -15.41 23.25
C TYR A 703 -1.34 -16.71 23.84
N ASN A 704 -0.03 -16.93 23.75
CA ASN A 704 0.64 -18.17 24.20
C ASN A 704 2.03 -17.93 24.82
N GLU A 705 2.27 -16.71 25.33
CA GLU A 705 3.55 -16.30 25.90
C GLU A 705 3.87 -17.06 27.20
N SER A 706 5.11 -17.00 27.66
CA SER A 706 5.50 -17.61 28.94
C SER A 706 5.18 -16.69 30.12
N GLU A 707 5.02 -17.28 31.32
CA GLU A 707 4.87 -16.51 32.57
C GLU A 707 5.96 -15.44 32.73
N GLN A 708 7.22 -15.74 32.39
CA GLN A 708 8.31 -14.75 32.49
C GLN A 708 8.15 -13.59 31.50
N ALA A 709 7.74 -13.84 30.26
CA ALA A 709 7.53 -12.76 29.27
C ALA A 709 6.36 -11.85 29.69
N LEU A 710 5.24 -12.46 30.11
CA LEU A 710 4.09 -11.73 30.66
C LEU A 710 4.49 -10.90 31.88
N ARG A 711 5.24 -11.49 32.82
CA ARG A 711 5.70 -10.81 34.04
C ARG A 711 6.62 -9.64 33.72
N ASN A 712 7.63 -9.79 32.85
CA ASN A 712 8.51 -8.70 32.40
C ASN A 712 7.71 -7.52 31.81
N THR A 713 6.78 -7.82 30.90
CA THR A 713 5.93 -6.80 30.26
C THR A 713 5.08 -6.06 31.29
N LEU A 714 4.35 -6.79 32.14
CA LEU A 714 3.43 -6.20 33.13
C LEU A 714 4.18 -5.45 34.25
N ASP A 715 5.32 -5.96 34.72
CA ASP A 715 6.23 -5.28 35.65
C ASP A 715 6.72 -3.95 35.06
N SER A 716 7.22 -3.97 33.82
CA SER A 716 7.73 -2.75 33.17
C SER A 716 6.65 -1.69 33.01
N ILE A 717 5.42 -2.08 32.65
CA ILE A 717 4.26 -1.19 32.56
C ILE A 717 3.91 -0.62 33.94
N ALA A 718 3.93 -1.45 35.00
CA ALA A 718 3.68 -0.99 36.37
C ALA A 718 4.72 0.04 36.84
N LEU A 719 6.00 -0.21 36.56
CA LEU A 719 7.17 0.60 36.91
C LEU A 719 7.28 1.94 36.17
N THR A 720 6.51 2.18 35.11
CA THR A 720 6.56 3.47 34.38
C THR A 720 6.23 4.67 35.26
N ASN A 721 7.01 5.75 35.09
CA ASN A 721 6.91 7.04 35.76
C ASN A 721 5.68 7.84 35.28
N TYR A 722 4.50 7.29 35.52
CA TYR A 722 3.21 7.91 35.24
C TYR A 722 2.26 7.65 36.42
N ALA A 723 1.42 8.63 36.75
CA ALA A 723 0.57 8.56 37.94
C ALA A 723 -0.28 7.28 37.94
N ARG A 724 -0.16 6.46 38.99
CA ARG A 724 -0.84 5.15 39.10
C ARG A 724 -2.37 5.28 38.99
N THR A 725 -2.93 6.34 39.57
CA THR A 725 -4.36 6.71 39.49
C THR A 725 -4.82 7.21 38.12
N ARG A 726 -3.90 7.45 37.17
CA ARG A 726 -4.19 7.84 35.78
C ARG A 726 -3.86 6.74 34.76
N LYS A 727 -3.49 5.54 35.24
CA LYS A 727 -3.03 4.38 34.44
C LYS A 727 -3.93 3.18 34.72
N LEU A 728 -4.77 2.80 33.76
CA LEU A 728 -5.60 1.59 33.82
C LEU A 728 -4.97 0.51 32.92
N LEU A 729 -4.66 -0.65 33.49
CA LEU A 729 -4.12 -1.80 32.78
C LEU A 729 -5.28 -2.71 32.33
N LEU A 730 -5.34 -3.03 31.03
CA LEU A 730 -6.33 -3.92 30.43
C LEU A 730 -5.62 -5.04 29.68
N ILE A 731 -5.64 -6.24 30.27
CA ILE A 731 -5.00 -7.43 29.71
C ILE A 731 -6.07 -8.25 28.97
N VAL A 732 -5.80 -8.70 27.74
CA VAL A 732 -6.72 -9.51 26.94
C VAL A 732 -6.05 -10.80 26.50
N ALA A 733 -6.45 -11.93 27.10
CA ALA A 733 -6.04 -13.26 26.69
C ALA A 733 -6.91 -13.76 25.53
N ASP A 734 -6.28 -13.98 24.36
CA ASP A 734 -6.93 -14.34 23.10
C ASP A 734 -7.23 -15.85 22.99
N GLY A 735 -8.14 -16.32 23.82
CA GLY A 735 -8.56 -17.73 23.88
C GLY A 735 -7.90 -18.48 25.02
N ASP A 736 -8.45 -19.66 25.35
CA ASP A 736 -7.88 -20.53 26.36
C ASP A 736 -6.85 -21.47 25.71
N VAL A 737 -5.62 -20.98 25.59
CA VAL A 737 -4.52 -21.62 24.84
C VAL A 737 -3.35 -21.90 25.78
N ALA A 738 -2.80 -23.11 25.74
CA ALA A 738 -1.60 -23.50 26.48
C ALA A 738 -0.38 -22.68 26.03
N SER A 739 0.51 -22.35 26.97
CA SER A 739 1.80 -21.72 26.62
C SER A 739 2.69 -22.71 25.87
N ASN A 740 3.57 -22.22 24.99
CA ASN A 740 4.56 -23.11 24.34
C ASN A 740 5.61 -23.68 25.31
N ALA A 741 5.69 -23.16 26.54
CA ALA A 741 6.69 -23.53 27.55
C ALA A 741 6.08 -24.10 28.84
N ASP A 742 4.75 -24.18 28.95
CA ASP A 742 4.03 -24.57 30.17
C ASP A 742 2.68 -25.17 29.79
N ALA A 743 2.27 -26.25 30.47
CA ALA A 743 0.96 -26.88 30.26
C ALA A 743 -0.21 -25.97 30.71
N ARG A 744 0.03 -24.97 31.56
CA ARG A 744 -0.95 -23.96 31.94
C ARG A 744 -1.33 -23.07 30.75
N THR A 745 -2.61 -22.70 30.69
CA THR A 745 -3.10 -21.74 29.68
C THR A 745 -2.72 -20.32 30.04
N THR A 746 -2.51 -19.46 29.02
CA THR A 746 -2.23 -18.03 29.18
C THR A 746 -3.24 -17.33 30.09
N ALA A 747 -4.51 -17.75 30.02
CA ALA A 747 -5.58 -17.29 30.90
C ALA A 747 -5.35 -17.66 32.37
N SER A 748 -5.02 -18.92 32.66
CA SER A 748 -4.76 -19.39 34.03
C SER A 748 -3.49 -18.76 34.64
N ILE A 749 -2.45 -18.55 33.83
CA ILE A 749 -1.23 -17.84 34.24
C ILE A 749 -1.56 -16.39 34.65
N LEU A 750 -2.35 -15.68 33.83
CA LEU A 750 -2.75 -14.30 34.12
C LEU A 750 -3.71 -14.17 35.32
N LEU A 751 -4.59 -15.15 35.54
CA LEU A 751 -5.43 -15.23 36.75
C LEU A 751 -4.58 -15.42 38.03
N GLY A 752 -3.44 -16.12 37.94
CA GLY A 752 -2.46 -16.20 39.03
C GLY A 752 -1.66 -14.92 39.28
N MET A 753 -1.61 -14.00 38.31
CA MET A 753 -0.88 -12.71 38.41
C MET A 753 -1.74 -11.53 38.87
N VAL A 754 -3.05 -11.56 38.61
CA VAL A 754 -3.97 -10.46 38.93
C VAL A 754 -4.72 -10.79 40.20
N ARG A 755 -4.51 -10.00 41.27
CA ARG A 755 -5.30 -10.13 42.51
C ARG A 755 -6.69 -9.56 42.27
N PRO A 756 -7.76 -10.36 42.26
CA PRO A 756 -9.11 -9.85 42.00
C PRO A 756 -9.62 -9.04 43.21
N LEU A 757 -10.57 -8.13 42.96
CA LEU A 757 -11.33 -7.43 44.02
C LEU A 757 -12.48 -8.29 44.58
N ASP A 758 -12.78 -9.40 43.92
CA ASP A 758 -13.99 -10.20 44.09
C ASP A 758 -13.62 -11.68 43.91
N THR A 759 -14.00 -12.53 44.84
CA THR A 759 -13.68 -13.97 44.82
C THR A 759 -14.70 -14.81 44.05
N SER A 760 -15.78 -14.20 43.53
CA SER A 760 -16.77 -14.90 42.71
C SER A 760 -16.21 -15.29 41.33
N VAL A 761 -16.64 -16.44 40.81
CA VAL A 761 -16.20 -16.95 39.51
C VAL A 761 -16.74 -16.03 38.40
N PRO A 762 -15.87 -15.40 37.58
CA PRO A 762 -16.31 -14.38 36.63
C PRO A 762 -17.11 -15.01 35.48
N ARG A 763 -18.39 -14.61 35.34
CA ARG A 763 -19.31 -15.12 34.32
C ARG A 763 -18.83 -14.75 32.91
N ALA A 764 -18.91 -15.71 31.98
CA ALA A 764 -18.64 -15.49 30.57
C ALA A 764 -19.76 -14.64 29.93
N GLN A 765 -19.38 -13.51 29.33
CA GLN A 765 -20.27 -12.55 28.67
C GLN A 765 -20.16 -12.66 27.14
N PRO A 766 -21.28 -12.79 26.41
CA PRO A 766 -21.25 -12.91 24.95
C PRO A 766 -20.92 -11.59 24.26
N TYR A 767 -20.18 -11.66 23.16
CA TYR A 767 -19.91 -10.53 22.27
C TYR A 767 -19.80 -10.98 20.80
N MET A 768 -19.85 -9.99 19.91
CA MET A 768 -19.80 -10.16 18.46
C MET A 768 -18.36 -9.93 17.98
N ALA A 769 -17.71 -10.99 17.52
CA ALA A 769 -16.28 -11.09 17.24
C ALA A 769 -15.92 -10.96 15.75
N ILE A 770 -14.64 -11.02 15.41
CA ILE A 770 -14.14 -11.23 14.05
C ILE A 770 -14.16 -12.73 13.73
N GLY A 771 -15.10 -13.14 12.89
CA GLY A 771 -15.16 -14.49 12.35
C GLY A 771 -16.26 -14.64 11.31
N GLU A 772 -16.20 -15.72 10.54
CA GLU A 772 -17.24 -16.12 9.60
C GLU A 772 -18.09 -17.26 10.20
N GLY A 773 -19.38 -17.33 9.83
CA GLY A 773 -20.31 -18.33 10.34
C GLY A 773 -20.41 -18.33 11.88
N PRO A 774 -20.39 -19.49 12.57
CA PRO A 774 -20.50 -19.56 14.03
C PRO A 774 -19.35 -18.85 14.76
N ARG A 775 -18.15 -18.74 14.15
CA ARG A 775 -17.01 -18.04 14.76
C ARG A 775 -17.19 -16.52 14.85
N ALA A 776 -18.23 -15.95 14.22
CA ALA A 776 -18.63 -14.56 14.43
C ALA A 776 -19.12 -14.27 15.86
N PHE A 777 -19.51 -15.30 16.60
CA PHE A 777 -19.90 -15.23 18.00
C PHE A 777 -18.75 -15.72 18.90
N ASN A 778 -18.62 -15.13 20.08
CA ASN A 778 -17.63 -15.49 21.10
C ASN A 778 -18.14 -15.05 22.48
N ALA A 779 -17.50 -15.52 23.55
CA ALA A 779 -17.71 -14.99 24.90
C ALA A 779 -16.37 -14.77 25.62
N ALA A 780 -16.36 -13.84 26.57
CA ALA A 780 -15.20 -13.57 27.42
C ALA A 780 -15.62 -13.31 28.87
N THR A 781 -14.80 -13.75 29.82
CA THR A 781 -14.94 -13.38 31.23
C THR A 781 -14.20 -12.07 31.50
N VAL A 782 -14.63 -11.31 32.52
CA VAL A 782 -13.99 -10.06 32.95
C VAL A 782 -13.66 -10.15 34.44
N THR A 783 -12.38 -10.10 34.78
CA THR A 783 -11.88 -10.08 36.16
C THR A 783 -11.41 -8.67 36.50
N ARG A 784 -12.11 -8.02 37.45
CA ARG A 784 -11.73 -6.73 38.04
C ARG A 784 -10.73 -6.95 39.18
N GLY A 785 -9.58 -6.29 39.13
CA GLY A 785 -8.48 -6.59 40.06
C GLY A 785 -7.40 -5.52 40.15
N THR A 786 -6.30 -5.90 40.79
CA THR A 786 -5.05 -5.14 40.82
C THR A 786 -3.90 -6.05 40.44
N TYR A 787 -3.01 -5.55 39.59
CA TYR A 787 -1.73 -6.20 39.33
C TYR A 787 -0.69 -5.61 40.29
N THR A 788 0.09 -6.44 40.97
CA THR A 788 1.20 -5.99 41.83
C THR A 788 2.51 -6.49 41.24
N SER A 789 3.39 -5.54 40.93
CA SER A 789 4.72 -5.78 40.39
C SER A 789 5.63 -6.51 41.39
N SER A 790 6.64 -7.22 40.88
CA SER A 790 7.77 -7.75 41.65
C SER A 790 8.40 -6.72 42.59
N ASN A 791 8.41 -5.44 42.21
CA ASN A 791 8.90 -4.31 43.02
C ASN A 791 7.82 -3.71 43.95
N GLY A 792 6.75 -4.45 44.27
CA GLY A 792 5.67 -4.01 45.17
C GLY A 792 4.76 -2.90 44.62
N ILE A 793 4.88 -2.53 43.34
CA ILE A 793 4.06 -1.47 42.73
C ILE A 793 2.73 -2.05 42.25
N THR A 794 1.65 -1.68 42.92
CA THR A 794 0.27 -2.03 42.54
C THR A 794 -0.34 -1.04 41.54
N VAL A 795 -1.06 -1.56 40.55
CA VAL A 795 -1.80 -0.80 39.51
C VAL A 795 -3.20 -1.42 39.29
N ALA A 796 -4.20 -0.58 39.02
CA ALA A 796 -5.56 -1.00 38.68
C ALA A 796 -5.58 -1.85 37.39
N CYS A 797 -6.20 -3.03 37.43
CA CYS A 797 -6.12 -4.02 36.36
C CYS A 797 -7.49 -4.63 36.02
N ILE A 798 -7.77 -4.75 34.73
CA ILE A 798 -8.87 -5.55 34.19
C ILE A 798 -8.25 -6.67 33.36
N LEU A 799 -8.60 -7.92 33.66
CA LEU A 799 -8.24 -9.08 32.83
C LEU A 799 -9.48 -9.56 32.07
N VAL A 800 -9.36 -9.67 30.75
CA VAL A 800 -10.36 -10.21 29.85
C VAL A 800 -9.86 -11.53 29.30
N THR A 801 -10.55 -12.62 29.60
CA THR A 801 -10.21 -13.94 29.03
C THR A 801 -11.28 -14.32 28.02
N LYS A 802 -10.93 -14.43 26.74
CA LYS A 802 -11.84 -15.02 25.74
C LYS A 802 -11.92 -16.53 26.00
N VAL A 803 -13.13 -17.07 26.10
CA VAL A 803 -13.36 -18.48 26.46
C VAL A 803 -14.12 -19.27 25.38
N GLY A 804 -14.59 -18.62 24.31
CA GLY A 804 -15.40 -19.27 23.28
C GLY A 804 -16.89 -19.26 23.60
N THR A 805 -17.69 -19.79 22.68
CA THR A 805 -19.11 -20.06 22.93
C THR A 805 -19.27 -21.15 24.01
N SER A 806 -20.50 -21.46 24.44
CA SER A 806 -20.76 -22.69 25.20
C SER A 806 -20.25 -23.93 24.46
N PHE A 807 -20.58 -24.02 23.16
CA PHE A 807 -20.18 -25.13 22.29
C PHE A 807 -18.67 -25.25 22.08
N GLU A 808 -17.92 -24.15 21.85
CA GLU A 808 -16.46 -24.23 21.67
C GLU A 808 -15.75 -24.80 22.92
N ARG A 809 -16.32 -24.60 24.11
CA ARG A 809 -15.78 -25.14 25.38
C ARG A 809 -16.10 -26.62 25.60
N THR A 810 -17.23 -27.11 25.10
CA THR A 810 -17.65 -28.51 25.28
C THR A 810 -17.22 -29.43 24.13
N SER A 811 -16.89 -28.88 22.95
CA SER A 811 -16.58 -29.65 21.73
C SER A 811 -15.10 -30.02 21.55
N CYS A 812 -14.29 -29.95 22.61
CA CYS A 812 -12.85 -30.28 22.61
C CYS A 812 -12.03 -29.61 21.48
N GLN A 813 -12.44 -28.42 21.03
CA GLN A 813 -11.69 -27.70 20.00
C GLN A 813 -10.33 -27.23 20.53
N PRO A 814 -9.24 -27.31 19.73
CA PRO A 814 -7.88 -27.12 20.23
C PRO A 814 -7.53 -25.69 20.68
N LYS A 815 -8.36 -24.68 20.38
CA LYS A 815 -8.17 -23.26 20.75
C LYS A 815 -9.53 -22.53 20.88
N PRO A 816 -10.32 -22.78 21.95
CA PRO A 816 -11.61 -22.13 22.14
C PRO A 816 -11.43 -20.63 22.39
N GLY A 817 -12.35 -19.81 21.86
CA GLY A 817 -12.36 -18.35 22.05
C GLY A 817 -11.29 -17.56 21.32
N ASN A 818 -10.27 -18.19 20.73
CA ASN A 818 -9.23 -17.52 19.97
C ASN A 818 -9.79 -16.87 18.69
N ARG A 819 -9.46 -15.58 18.46
CA ARG A 819 -9.90 -14.78 17.30
C ARG A 819 -8.84 -13.79 16.77
N GLY A 820 -7.64 -13.75 17.35
CA GLY A 820 -6.50 -12.93 16.92
C GLY A 820 -6.39 -11.58 17.65
N LYS A 821 -5.19 -10.99 17.60
CA LYS A 821 -4.88 -9.65 18.15
C LYS A 821 -5.84 -8.57 17.65
N ARG A 822 -6.21 -8.60 16.36
CA ARG A 822 -7.19 -7.67 15.75
C ARG A 822 -8.56 -7.69 16.44
N ASP A 823 -9.02 -8.87 16.86
CA ASP A 823 -10.28 -9.00 17.60
C ASP A 823 -10.14 -8.50 19.05
N SER A 824 -9.00 -8.80 19.71
CA SER A 824 -8.68 -8.25 21.04
C SER A 824 -8.65 -6.72 21.05
N GLN A 825 -8.06 -6.09 20.02
CA GLN A 825 -8.09 -4.64 19.82
C GLN A 825 -9.52 -4.13 19.57
N LEU A 826 -10.32 -4.82 18.75
CA LEU A 826 -11.71 -4.42 18.51
C LEU A 826 -12.61 -4.49 19.74
N ILE A 827 -12.39 -5.40 20.70
CA ILE A 827 -13.10 -5.37 21.99
C ILE A 827 -12.91 -4.00 22.65
N VAL A 828 -11.67 -3.52 22.74
CA VAL A 828 -11.35 -2.22 23.35
C VAL A 828 -11.90 -1.06 22.52
N MET A 829 -11.66 -1.05 21.21
CA MET A 829 -12.09 0.05 20.34
C MET A 829 -13.63 0.15 20.26
N ARG A 830 -14.34 -0.99 20.30
CA ARG A 830 -15.80 -1.05 20.35
C ARG A 830 -16.34 -0.56 21.69
N TRP A 831 -15.80 -1.06 22.80
CA TRP A 831 -16.17 -0.59 24.15
C TRP A 831 -16.03 0.93 24.29
N LEU A 832 -14.87 1.48 23.92
CA LEU A 832 -14.61 2.91 23.96
C LEU A 832 -15.50 3.70 22.98
N ARG A 833 -15.82 3.16 21.80
CA ARG A 833 -16.83 3.75 20.88
C ARG A 833 -18.19 3.85 21.55
N SER A 834 -18.68 2.74 22.10
CA SER A 834 -20.03 2.65 22.66
C SER A 834 -20.21 3.61 23.84
N MET A 835 -19.19 3.74 24.70
CA MET A 835 -19.19 4.69 25.81
C MET A 835 -19.05 6.15 25.37
N LEU A 836 -18.17 6.46 24.40
CA LEU A 836 -18.00 7.83 23.88
C LEU A 836 -19.26 8.34 23.14
N MET A 837 -20.03 7.44 22.52
CA MET A 837 -21.22 7.76 21.70
C MET A 837 -22.55 7.53 22.43
N ASN A 838 -22.55 7.00 23.67
CA ASN A 838 -23.76 6.56 24.39
C ASN A 838 -24.65 5.61 23.55
N ASP A 839 -23.98 4.70 22.83
CA ASP A 839 -24.57 3.63 22.01
C ASP A 839 -24.90 2.39 22.88
N HIS A 840 -25.37 1.32 22.26
CA HIS A 840 -25.84 0.11 22.92
C HIS A 840 -24.67 -0.84 23.19
N LEU A 841 -24.46 -1.15 24.46
CA LEU A 841 -23.41 -2.03 24.97
C LEU A 841 -23.85 -3.49 24.90
N THR A 842 -22.96 -4.37 24.43
CA THR A 842 -23.05 -5.81 24.72
C THR A 842 -22.79 -6.08 26.21
N PRO A 843 -23.13 -7.27 26.76
CA PRO A 843 -22.83 -7.61 28.15
C PRO A 843 -21.34 -7.50 28.49
N LEU A 844 -20.44 -7.83 27.56
CA LEU A 844 -19.00 -7.66 27.73
C LEU A 844 -18.60 -6.18 27.85
N GLU A 845 -19.12 -5.32 26.97
CA GLU A 845 -18.84 -3.88 27.01
C GLU A 845 -19.42 -3.20 28.27
N PHE A 846 -20.55 -3.71 28.79
CA PHE A 846 -21.09 -3.29 30.07
C PHE A 846 -20.17 -3.65 31.25
N GLU A 847 -19.71 -4.91 31.32
CA GLU A 847 -18.78 -5.33 32.39
C GLU A 847 -17.44 -4.60 32.35
N LEU A 848 -16.89 -4.35 31.16
CA LEU A 848 -15.68 -3.51 31.00
C LEU A 848 -15.91 -2.10 31.54
N SER A 849 -17.06 -1.49 31.22
CA SER A 849 -17.44 -0.16 31.71
C SER A 849 -17.60 -0.12 33.22
N ARG A 850 -18.23 -1.16 33.79
CA ARG A 850 -18.43 -1.33 35.24
C ARG A 850 -17.10 -1.49 35.98
N ALA A 851 -16.24 -2.38 35.51
CA ALA A 851 -14.91 -2.62 36.07
C ALA A 851 -14.02 -1.37 36.00
N ALA A 852 -13.96 -0.69 34.85
CA ALA A 852 -13.16 0.52 34.68
C ALA A 852 -13.62 1.65 35.63
N THR A 853 -14.94 1.88 35.71
CA THR A 853 -15.51 2.91 36.60
C THR A 853 -15.21 2.63 38.07
N GLN A 854 -15.32 1.36 38.50
CA GLN A 854 -15.05 0.94 39.87
C GLN A 854 -13.57 1.03 40.25
N LEU A 855 -12.66 0.66 39.33
CA LEU A 855 -11.22 0.62 39.60
C LEU A 855 -10.52 1.98 39.52
N THR A 856 -11.11 2.94 38.79
CA THR A 856 -10.48 4.26 38.55
C THR A 856 -11.26 5.43 39.15
N CYS A 857 -12.50 5.20 39.62
CA CYS A 857 -13.48 6.23 39.97
C CYS A 857 -13.79 7.22 38.83
N VAL A 858 -13.49 6.85 37.58
CA VAL A 858 -13.59 7.70 36.39
C VAL A 858 -14.42 6.98 35.32
N HIS A 859 -15.33 7.72 34.68
CA HIS A 859 -16.19 7.17 33.64
C HIS A 859 -15.39 6.93 32.33
N PRO A 860 -15.63 5.85 31.57
CA PRO A 860 -14.77 5.44 30.45
C PRO A 860 -14.62 6.43 29.27
N ASP A 861 -15.45 7.48 29.19
CA ASP A 861 -15.36 8.53 28.17
C ASP A 861 -14.24 9.56 28.44
N GLU A 862 -13.72 9.62 29.66
CA GLU A 862 -12.52 10.42 30.03
C GLU A 862 -11.20 9.66 29.77
N LEU A 863 -11.25 8.48 29.14
CA LEU A 863 -10.08 7.78 28.60
C LEU A 863 -9.68 8.40 27.25
N GLU A 864 -8.61 9.19 27.23
CA GLU A 864 -8.21 9.97 26.04
C GLU A 864 -7.19 9.25 25.16
N TYR A 865 -6.41 8.34 25.77
CA TYR A 865 -5.30 7.63 25.13
C TYR A 865 -5.35 6.12 25.39
N VAL A 866 -5.08 5.35 24.34
CA VAL A 866 -4.88 3.90 24.39
C VAL A 866 -3.44 3.59 24.00
N LEU A 867 -2.65 3.03 24.90
CA LEU A 867 -1.32 2.51 24.61
C LEU A 867 -1.41 1.00 24.38
N MET A 868 -1.23 0.57 23.13
CA MET A 868 -1.15 -0.83 22.74
C MET A 868 0.29 -1.33 22.92
N VAL A 869 0.44 -2.44 23.64
CA VAL A 869 1.72 -3.09 23.95
C VAL A 869 1.59 -4.59 23.65
N ASP A 870 2.59 -5.19 23.00
CA ASP A 870 2.66 -6.64 22.81
C ASP A 870 3.12 -7.32 24.11
N ALA A 871 2.64 -8.55 24.35
CA ALA A 871 2.90 -9.31 25.59
C ALA A 871 4.40 -9.66 25.83
N ASP A 872 5.25 -9.46 24.82
CA ASP A 872 6.70 -9.70 24.84
C ASP A 872 7.56 -8.42 24.96
N THR A 873 6.93 -7.28 25.25
CA THR A 873 7.54 -5.95 25.11
C THR A 873 7.57 -5.14 26.41
N GLU A 874 8.77 -4.98 26.94
CA GLU A 874 9.10 -4.17 28.11
C GLU A 874 9.10 -2.66 27.79
N LEU A 875 8.51 -1.83 28.64
CA LEU A 875 8.58 -0.38 28.55
C LEU A 875 9.73 0.19 29.40
N ASP A 876 10.51 1.10 28.83
CA ASP A 876 11.43 1.94 29.62
C ASP A 876 10.62 2.85 30.56
N ILE A 877 11.12 3.08 31.78
CA ILE A 877 10.39 3.76 32.88
C ILE A 877 9.72 5.07 32.42
N GLU A 878 10.38 5.81 31.54
CA GLU A 878 9.97 7.12 31.09
C GLU A 878 9.17 7.13 29.77
N SER A 879 8.84 5.97 29.20
CA SER A 879 8.20 5.91 27.88
C SER A 879 6.78 6.44 27.90
N VAL A 880 5.93 6.01 28.84
CA VAL A 880 4.53 6.51 28.96
C VAL A 880 4.46 8.04 29.07
N PRO A 881 5.15 8.74 30.00
CA PRO A 881 5.08 10.20 30.07
C PRO A 881 5.65 10.90 28.82
N ARG A 882 6.64 10.31 28.13
CA ARG A 882 7.17 10.87 26.86
C ARG A 882 6.18 10.74 25.70
N LEU A 883 5.46 9.63 25.60
CA LEU A 883 4.39 9.42 24.61
C LEU A 883 3.21 10.38 24.86
N VAL A 884 2.76 10.52 26.12
CA VAL A 884 1.70 11.47 26.51
C VAL A 884 2.11 12.92 26.24
N ALA A 885 3.32 13.34 26.65
CA ALA A 885 3.80 14.71 26.43
C ALA A 885 3.92 15.06 24.94
N ALA A 886 4.25 14.08 24.08
CA ALA A 886 4.25 14.27 22.63
C ALA A 886 2.82 14.39 22.08
N MET A 887 1.87 13.59 22.57
CA MET A 887 0.45 13.69 22.20
C MET A 887 -0.19 15.03 22.61
N GLU A 888 0.02 15.48 23.85
CA GLU A 888 -0.54 16.74 24.38
C GLU A 888 -0.01 17.97 23.61
N ARG A 889 1.26 17.94 23.17
CA ARG A 889 1.88 19.05 22.42
C ARG A 889 1.20 19.35 21.09
N ASP A 890 0.62 18.35 20.42
CA ASP A 890 0.07 18.52 19.06
C ASP A 890 -1.22 17.73 18.88
N THR A 891 -2.34 18.46 18.89
CA THR A 891 -3.70 17.92 18.75
C THR A 891 -4.00 17.36 17.35
N ARG A 892 -3.12 17.53 16.36
CA ARG A 892 -3.21 16.87 15.04
C ARG A 892 -2.71 15.43 15.08
N ILE A 893 -1.90 15.03 16.07
CA ILE A 893 -1.46 13.64 16.21
C ILE A 893 -2.65 12.76 16.57
N MET A 894 -2.81 11.67 15.82
CA MET A 894 -3.81 10.62 16.07
C MET A 894 -3.20 9.30 16.59
N GLY A 895 -1.92 9.06 16.31
CA GLY A 895 -1.15 7.94 16.86
C GLY A 895 0.35 8.25 16.86
N LEU A 896 1.11 7.67 17.79
CA LEU A 896 2.56 7.76 17.81
C LEU A 896 3.20 6.51 18.45
N CYS A 897 4.48 6.26 18.18
CA CYS A 897 5.21 5.09 18.70
C CYS A 897 6.57 5.45 19.29
N GLY A 898 7.11 4.52 20.09
CA GLY A 898 8.48 4.58 20.61
C GLY A 898 9.53 3.94 19.71
N GLU A 899 10.80 4.06 20.09
CA GLU A 899 11.91 3.25 19.57
C GLU A 899 11.84 1.83 20.12
N THR A 900 11.59 0.87 19.23
CA THR A 900 11.70 -0.57 19.52
C THR A 900 13.17 -1.00 19.52
N ARG A 901 13.63 -1.62 20.60
CA ARG A 901 14.97 -2.23 20.71
C ARG A 901 14.87 -3.74 20.97
N VAL A 902 15.84 -4.51 20.49
CA VAL A 902 15.99 -5.92 20.88
C VAL A 902 16.47 -6.00 22.34
N ALA A 903 15.81 -6.80 23.18
CA ALA A 903 16.22 -7.09 24.56
C ALA A 903 17.36 -8.13 24.58
N ASN A 904 17.07 -9.32 24.05
CA ASN A 904 17.85 -10.55 24.12
C ASN A 904 18.97 -10.63 23.05
N LYS A 905 19.81 -9.58 22.96
CA LYS A 905 20.74 -9.34 21.85
C LYS A 905 21.86 -10.38 21.64
N ARG A 906 22.08 -11.30 22.58
CA ARG A 906 23.28 -12.18 22.61
C ARG A 906 22.98 -13.67 22.67
N ASP A 907 21.76 -14.05 23.06
CA ASP A 907 21.30 -15.40 23.39
C ASP A 907 21.66 -16.45 22.33
N SER A 908 21.34 -16.18 21.07
CA SER A 908 21.63 -17.07 19.94
C SER A 908 22.18 -16.30 18.73
N TRP A 909 22.80 -16.99 17.78
CA TRP A 909 23.24 -16.35 16.52
C TRP A 909 22.07 -15.69 15.78
N VAL A 910 20.87 -16.26 15.87
CA VAL A 910 19.62 -15.73 15.30
C VAL A 910 19.23 -14.40 15.94
N THR A 911 19.40 -14.24 17.25
CA THR A 911 19.18 -12.93 17.91
C THR A 911 20.20 -11.88 17.45
N ARG A 912 21.46 -12.28 17.23
CA ARG A 912 22.57 -11.38 16.88
C ARG A 912 22.38 -10.74 15.49
N ILE A 913 21.95 -11.52 14.49
CA ILE A 913 21.70 -11.01 13.13
C ILE A 913 20.49 -10.05 13.04
N GLN A 914 19.63 -10.02 14.06
CA GLN A 914 18.45 -9.15 14.13
C GLN A 914 18.74 -7.76 14.73
N VAL A 915 19.77 -7.61 15.58
CA VAL A 915 19.97 -6.39 16.38
C VAL A 915 20.10 -5.12 15.53
N TYR A 916 20.78 -5.21 14.39
CA TYR A 916 21.00 -4.08 13.49
C TYR A 916 19.87 -3.92 12.44
N GLU A 917 19.23 -5.01 12.01
CA GLU A 917 18.02 -4.92 11.18
C GLU A 917 16.90 -4.17 11.91
N TYR A 918 16.64 -4.50 13.19
CA TYR A 918 15.64 -3.80 13.99
C TYR A 918 15.97 -2.30 14.12
N TYR A 919 17.26 -1.94 14.21
CA TYR A 919 17.69 -0.55 14.23
C TYR A 919 17.40 0.18 12.92
N ILE A 920 17.63 -0.45 11.76
CA ILE A 920 17.22 0.12 10.47
C ILE A 920 15.68 0.27 10.42
N SER A 921 14.96 -0.82 10.65
CA SER A 921 13.51 -0.92 10.41
C SER A 921 12.65 -0.12 11.41
N HIS A 922 13.04 -0.04 12.68
CA HIS A 922 12.25 0.61 13.75
C HIS A 922 12.79 1.97 14.21
N HIS A 923 14.04 2.32 13.88
CA HIS A 923 14.61 3.63 14.20
C HIS A 923 14.94 4.43 12.93
N LEU A 924 15.88 3.97 12.10
CA LEU A 924 16.38 4.76 10.96
C LEU A 924 15.28 5.11 9.94
N SER A 925 14.49 4.13 9.51
CA SER A 925 13.38 4.36 8.56
C SER A 925 12.29 5.27 9.15
N LYS A 926 12.00 5.14 10.45
CA LYS A 926 10.96 5.94 11.14
C LYS A 926 11.41 7.37 11.44
N ALA A 927 12.71 7.58 11.67
CA ALA A 927 13.34 8.90 11.69
C ALA A 927 13.30 9.56 10.30
N PHE A 928 13.65 8.83 9.24
CA PHE A 928 13.60 9.32 7.86
C PHE A 928 12.17 9.72 7.44
N GLU A 929 11.19 8.83 7.60
CA GLU A 929 9.76 9.11 7.30
C GLU A 929 9.27 10.38 8.03
N SER A 930 9.64 10.54 9.30
CA SER A 930 9.17 11.66 10.14
C SER A 930 9.59 13.05 9.66
N LEU A 931 10.62 13.17 8.82
CA LEU A 931 11.02 14.44 8.18
C LEU A 931 9.96 14.95 7.19
N TRP A 932 9.21 14.03 6.57
CA TRP A 932 8.17 14.33 5.57
C TRP A 932 6.82 14.68 6.21
N GLY A 933 6.80 14.92 7.52
CA GLY A 933 5.63 15.37 8.29
C GLY A 933 4.99 14.30 9.18
N GLY A 934 5.32 13.03 9.00
CA GLY A 934 4.83 11.91 9.81
C GLY A 934 5.23 10.54 9.27
N VAL A 935 5.01 9.50 10.08
CA VAL A 935 5.27 8.10 9.71
C VAL A 935 4.08 7.46 9.00
N THR A 936 4.38 6.58 8.04
CA THR A 936 3.42 5.83 7.22
C THR A 936 2.78 4.65 7.96
N CYS A 937 3.49 4.10 8.95
CA CYS A 937 3.14 2.90 9.68
C CYS A 937 3.79 2.94 11.07
N LEU A 938 3.05 2.54 12.10
CA LEU A 938 3.55 2.37 13.47
C LEU A 938 3.79 0.88 13.78
N PRO A 939 4.73 0.52 14.67
CA PRO A 939 4.95 -0.85 15.12
C PRO A 939 3.91 -1.27 16.17
N GLY A 940 3.47 -2.53 16.12
CA GLY A 940 2.43 -3.08 17.00
C GLY A 940 2.78 -3.14 18.50
N CYS A 941 4.08 -3.16 18.82
CA CYS A 941 4.59 -3.50 20.15
C CYS A 941 4.60 -2.34 21.16
N CYS A 942 4.57 -1.09 20.71
CA CYS A 942 4.45 0.08 21.58
C CYS A 942 3.93 1.29 20.79
N SER A 943 2.62 1.35 20.63
CA SER A 943 1.92 2.42 19.90
C SER A 943 0.80 3.03 20.74
N MET A 944 0.85 4.34 20.92
CA MET A 944 -0.20 5.12 21.60
C MET A 944 -1.11 5.77 20.56
N PHE A 945 -2.41 5.57 20.71
CA PHE A 945 -3.46 6.13 19.87
C PHE A 945 -4.36 7.08 20.66
N ARG A 946 -4.84 8.12 19.99
CA ARG A 946 -5.78 9.10 20.55
C ARG A 946 -7.22 8.63 20.31
N VAL A 947 -8.01 8.46 21.37
CA VAL A 947 -9.41 8.00 21.27
C VAL A 947 -10.27 9.05 20.56
N TYR A 948 -10.15 10.31 21.00
CA TYR A 948 -10.85 11.46 20.43
C TYR A 948 -9.99 12.73 20.47
N ALA A 949 -10.31 13.68 19.59
CA ALA A 949 -9.78 15.04 19.63
C ALA A 949 -10.86 16.02 20.10
N ARG A 950 -10.43 17.03 20.86
CA ARG A 950 -11.28 18.15 21.29
C ARG A 950 -11.28 19.23 20.20
N LYS A 951 -12.45 19.57 19.63
CA LYS A 951 -12.61 20.62 18.61
C LYS A 951 -13.82 21.50 18.95
N HIS A 952 -13.60 22.78 19.23
CA HIS A 952 -14.63 23.74 19.67
C HIS A 952 -15.53 23.20 20.81
N GLY A 953 -14.93 22.54 21.81
CA GLY A 953 -15.65 21.91 22.92
C GLY A 953 -16.17 20.49 22.65
N ALA A 954 -16.51 20.15 21.40
CA ALA A 954 -16.97 18.82 21.03
C ALA A 954 -15.83 17.77 21.04
N ARG A 955 -16.16 16.53 21.38
CA ARG A 955 -15.25 15.37 21.28
C ARG A 955 -15.49 14.66 19.95
N VAL A 956 -14.51 14.73 19.04
CA VAL A 956 -14.54 14.08 17.73
C VAL A 956 -13.76 12.76 17.79
N PRO A 957 -14.36 11.60 17.50
CA PRO A 957 -13.69 10.31 17.58
C PRO A 957 -12.58 10.19 16.53
N LEU A 958 -11.48 9.49 16.86
CA LEU A 958 -10.40 9.18 15.93
C LEU A 958 -10.17 7.67 15.83
N LEU A 959 -9.48 7.05 16.80
CA LEU A 959 -9.29 5.59 16.85
C LEU A 959 -10.62 4.83 16.77
N VAL A 960 -11.64 5.35 17.46
CA VAL A 960 -12.97 4.74 17.59
C VAL A 960 -13.99 5.30 16.59
N ALA A 961 -13.55 6.02 15.55
CA ALA A 961 -14.45 6.61 14.56
C ALA A 961 -15.23 5.51 13.80
N PRO A 962 -16.53 5.71 13.50
CA PRO A 962 -17.37 4.67 12.87
C PRO A 962 -16.80 4.10 11.56
N ASP A 963 -16.15 4.93 10.73
CA ASP A 963 -15.54 4.47 9.47
C ASP A 963 -14.26 3.66 9.69
N VAL A 964 -13.41 4.08 10.64
CA VAL A 964 -12.22 3.32 11.07
C VAL A 964 -12.64 1.96 11.63
N MET A 965 -13.63 1.95 12.53
CA MET A 965 -14.21 0.74 13.10
C MET A 965 -14.78 -0.19 12.04
N ARG A 966 -15.59 0.33 11.10
CA ARG A 966 -16.20 -0.48 10.03
C ARG A 966 -15.11 -1.15 9.17
N ALA A 967 -14.13 -0.37 8.70
CA ALA A 967 -13.03 -0.89 7.90
C ALA A 967 -12.17 -1.92 8.67
N TYR A 968 -11.82 -1.64 9.93
CA TYR A 968 -11.00 -2.54 10.74
C TYR A 968 -11.72 -3.85 11.13
N SER A 969 -13.05 -3.79 11.26
CA SER A 969 -13.93 -4.94 11.53
C SER A 969 -14.24 -5.83 10.31
N THR A 970 -13.67 -5.54 9.14
CA THR A 970 -13.93 -6.33 7.91
C THR A 970 -13.65 -7.81 8.14
N ARG A 971 -14.64 -8.65 7.84
CA ARG A 971 -14.65 -10.11 8.07
C ARG A 971 -14.26 -10.89 6.83
N GLU A 972 -14.92 -10.59 5.71
CA GLU A 972 -14.83 -11.35 4.46
C GLU A 972 -13.47 -11.22 3.78
N THR A 973 -12.87 -12.35 3.40
CA THR A 973 -11.51 -12.40 2.82
C THR A 973 -11.45 -13.15 1.49
N HIS A 974 -12.16 -12.66 0.47
CA HIS A 974 -12.29 -13.33 -0.84
C HIS A 974 -11.01 -13.40 -1.68
N THR A 975 -10.01 -12.53 -1.43
CA THR A 975 -8.76 -12.45 -2.23
C THR A 975 -7.52 -12.75 -1.39
N LEU A 976 -6.42 -13.13 -2.04
CA LEU A 976 -5.12 -13.38 -1.39
C LEU A 976 -4.60 -12.12 -0.70
N HIS A 977 -4.78 -10.96 -1.36
CA HIS A 977 -4.43 -9.65 -0.83
C HIS A 977 -5.20 -9.34 0.45
N ALA A 978 -6.53 -9.53 0.45
CA ALA A 978 -7.35 -9.28 1.64
C ALA A 978 -6.95 -10.19 2.82
N LYS A 979 -6.64 -11.47 2.59
CA LYS A 979 -6.14 -12.36 3.66
C LYS A 979 -4.81 -11.90 4.23
N ASN A 980 -3.81 -11.60 3.39
CA ASN A 980 -2.50 -11.14 3.87
C ASN A 980 -2.55 -9.74 4.52
N LEU A 981 -3.52 -8.89 4.17
CA LEU A 981 -3.73 -7.59 4.81
C LEU A 981 -4.45 -7.71 6.18
N LEU A 982 -5.47 -8.59 6.28
CA LEU A 982 -6.38 -8.67 7.43
C LEU A 982 -6.05 -9.77 8.46
N GLU A 983 -5.26 -10.79 8.11
CA GLU A 983 -4.85 -11.88 9.02
C GLU A 983 -3.40 -11.78 9.50
N LEU A 984 -2.54 -10.97 8.85
CA LEU A 984 -1.08 -10.97 9.07
C LEU A 984 -0.47 -9.58 9.30
N GLY A 985 -1.28 -8.52 9.28
CA GLY A 985 -0.83 -7.14 9.21
C GLY A 985 -1.68 -6.14 9.98
N GLU A 986 -2.36 -6.59 11.03
CA GLU A 986 -3.39 -5.86 11.76
C GLU A 986 -2.95 -4.45 12.20
N ASP A 987 -1.80 -4.31 12.88
CA ASP A 987 -1.32 -3.00 13.35
C ASP A 987 -0.95 -2.06 12.18
N ARG A 988 -0.42 -2.62 11.08
CA ARG A 988 -0.15 -1.83 9.86
C ARG A 988 -1.46 -1.35 9.25
N PHE A 989 -2.41 -2.27 9.06
CA PHE A 989 -3.72 -2.00 8.48
C PHE A 989 -4.50 -0.96 9.29
N LEU A 990 -4.42 -1.00 10.64
CA LEU A 990 -4.99 0.03 11.51
C LEU A 990 -4.41 1.42 11.18
N THR A 991 -3.08 1.54 11.02
CA THR A 991 -2.45 2.82 10.64
C THR A 991 -2.81 3.28 9.22
N THR A 992 -2.94 2.36 8.27
CA THR A 992 -3.41 2.63 6.90
C THR A 992 -4.85 3.15 6.88
N VAL A 993 -5.74 2.51 7.66
CA VAL A 993 -7.14 2.95 7.82
C VAL A 993 -7.22 4.31 8.49
N LEU A 994 -6.39 4.59 9.50
CA LEU A 994 -6.33 5.90 10.15
C LEU A 994 -5.86 7.02 9.21
N LEU A 995 -4.79 6.81 8.44
CA LEU A 995 -4.32 7.76 7.42
C LEU A 995 -5.38 8.01 6.35
N ARG A 996 -6.07 6.97 5.90
CA ARG A 996 -7.16 7.05 4.90
C ARG A 996 -8.42 7.73 5.43
N ALA A 997 -8.73 7.61 6.72
CA ALA A 997 -9.85 8.29 7.35
C ALA A 997 -9.56 9.76 7.70
N PHE A 998 -8.29 10.10 7.98
CA PHE A 998 -7.89 11.42 8.45
C PHE A 998 -6.58 11.92 7.79
N PRO A 999 -6.54 12.18 6.47
CA PRO A 999 -5.31 12.59 5.77
C PRO A 999 -4.73 13.93 6.26
N THR A 1000 -5.55 14.80 6.88
CA THR A 1000 -5.11 16.06 7.50
C THR A 1000 -4.50 15.89 8.90
N ARG A 1001 -4.39 14.65 9.39
CA ARG A 1001 -3.77 14.25 10.66
C ARG A 1001 -2.53 13.41 10.39
N LYS A 1002 -1.67 13.29 11.41
CA LYS A 1002 -0.37 12.62 11.29
C LYS A 1002 -0.15 11.56 12.36
N LEU A 1003 0.68 10.58 12.00
CA LEU A 1003 1.31 9.63 12.90
C LEU A 1003 2.75 10.08 13.16
N ILE A 1004 3.30 9.89 14.36
CA ILE A 1004 4.64 10.40 14.73
C ILE A 1004 5.51 9.31 15.37
N TYR A 1005 6.82 9.36 15.09
CA TYR A 1005 7.85 8.60 15.80
C TYR A 1005 8.46 9.41 16.96
N VAL A 1006 8.60 8.80 18.14
CA VAL A 1006 9.14 9.43 19.36
C VAL A 1006 10.36 8.64 19.86
N PRO A 1007 11.58 8.88 19.34
CA PRO A 1007 12.76 8.05 19.64
C PRO A 1007 13.19 8.05 21.12
N ARG A 1008 12.73 9.01 21.95
CA ARG A 1008 13.00 9.01 23.39
C ARG A 1008 12.07 8.13 24.22
N ALA A 1009 10.92 7.69 23.70
CA ALA A 1009 10.14 6.65 24.33
C ALA A 1009 10.70 5.32 23.84
N VAL A 1010 11.30 4.53 24.72
CA VAL A 1010 11.97 3.27 24.36
C VAL A 1010 11.13 2.09 24.84
N CYS A 1011 10.97 1.07 24.00
CA CYS A 1011 10.54 -0.26 24.43
C CYS A 1011 11.61 -1.31 24.05
N ARG A 1012 11.60 -2.44 24.74
CA ARG A 1012 12.49 -3.58 24.50
C ARG A 1012 11.63 -4.82 24.23
N THR A 1013 11.79 -5.46 23.09
CA THR A 1013 11.06 -6.70 22.73
C THR A 1013 12.02 -7.88 22.65
N THR A 1014 11.56 -9.09 23.01
CA THR A 1014 12.32 -10.33 22.86
C THR A 1014 12.15 -10.92 21.46
N VAL A 1015 13.23 -11.01 20.69
CA VAL A 1015 13.19 -11.56 19.33
C VAL A 1015 13.42 -13.07 19.30
N PRO A 1016 12.99 -13.80 18.25
CA PRO A 1016 13.16 -15.25 18.14
C PRO A 1016 14.58 -15.75 18.39
N ARG A 1017 14.68 -16.84 19.14
CA ARG A 1017 15.95 -17.54 19.40
C ARG A 1017 16.24 -18.56 18.31
N GLU A 1018 15.22 -19.16 17.69
CA GLU A 1018 15.38 -20.15 16.62
C GLU A 1018 15.20 -19.55 15.20
N PHE A 1019 15.85 -20.19 14.23
CA PHE A 1019 15.80 -19.76 12.83
C PHE A 1019 14.47 -20.12 12.14
N SER A 1020 13.89 -21.27 12.52
CA SER A 1020 12.52 -21.72 12.23
C SER A 1020 11.49 -20.62 12.54
N GLU A 1021 11.51 -20.13 13.78
CA GLU A 1021 10.68 -19.03 14.28
C GLU A 1021 10.93 -17.72 13.52
N LEU A 1022 12.20 -17.33 13.33
CA LEU A 1022 12.55 -16.12 12.60
C LEU A 1022 12.00 -16.11 11.18
N VAL A 1023 12.19 -17.21 10.44
CA VAL A 1023 11.67 -17.36 9.06
C VAL A 1023 10.14 -17.32 9.06
N ALA A 1024 9.48 -17.97 10.02
CA ALA A 1024 8.02 -17.91 10.17
C ALA A 1024 7.51 -16.49 10.48
N GLN A 1025 8.14 -15.76 11.40
CA GLN A 1025 7.80 -14.36 11.69
C GLN A 1025 8.04 -13.44 10.49
N ARG A 1026 9.18 -13.59 9.80
CA ARG A 1026 9.56 -12.70 8.70
C ARG A 1026 8.76 -12.95 7.43
N ARG A 1027 8.30 -14.19 7.17
CA ARG A 1027 7.24 -14.45 6.18
C ARG A 1027 6.02 -13.55 6.41
N ARG A 1028 5.46 -13.56 7.62
CA ARG A 1028 4.28 -12.74 7.97
C ARG A 1028 4.56 -11.26 7.76
N TRP A 1029 5.70 -10.79 8.25
CA TRP A 1029 6.14 -9.39 8.17
C TRP A 1029 6.30 -8.91 6.72
N ILE A 1030 6.93 -9.70 5.85
CA ILE A 1030 7.16 -9.36 4.43
C ILE A 1030 5.84 -9.35 3.66
N ASN A 1031 5.02 -10.41 3.80
CA ASN A 1031 3.72 -10.50 3.13
C ASN A 1031 2.79 -9.35 3.52
N SER A 1032 2.70 -9.06 4.83
CA SER A 1032 1.98 -7.91 5.36
C SER A 1032 2.49 -6.59 4.79
N THR A 1033 3.83 -6.42 4.71
CA THR A 1033 4.44 -5.17 4.24
C THR A 1033 4.11 -4.89 2.79
N ILE A 1034 4.26 -5.86 1.88
CA ILE A 1034 3.96 -5.68 0.44
C ILE A 1034 2.48 -5.30 0.24
N HIS A 1035 1.56 -6.03 0.87
CA HIS A 1035 0.13 -5.76 0.71
C HIS A 1035 -0.32 -4.46 1.40
N ASN A 1036 0.33 -4.05 2.49
CA ASN A 1036 0.04 -2.77 3.14
C ASN A 1036 0.62 -1.58 2.35
N LEU A 1037 1.84 -1.69 1.80
CA LEU A 1037 2.42 -0.69 0.91
C LEU A 1037 1.56 -0.48 -0.34
N LEU A 1038 1.01 -1.55 -0.92
CA LEU A 1038 0.09 -1.47 -2.06
C LEU A 1038 -1.16 -0.62 -1.74
N GLU A 1039 -1.78 -0.79 -0.57
CA GLU A 1039 -2.88 0.08 -0.14
C GLU A 1039 -2.41 1.52 0.15
N LEU A 1040 -1.22 1.74 0.71
CA LEU A 1040 -0.71 3.11 0.94
C LEU A 1040 -0.44 3.89 -0.34
N VAL A 1041 0.04 3.26 -1.43
CA VAL A 1041 0.18 3.93 -2.74
C VAL A 1041 -1.17 4.47 -3.23
N LEU A 1042 -2.28 3.83 -2.84
CA LEU A 1042 -3.65 4.23 -3.18
C LEU A 1042 -4.27 5.23 -2.19
N VAL A 1043 -3.62 5.52 -1.05
CA VAL A 1043 -4.04 6.58 -0.12
C VAL A 1043 -3.67 7.94 -0.72
N ARG A 1044 -4.68 8.76 -0.99
CA ARG A 1044 -4.52 10.14 -1.45
C ARG A 1044 -4.10 11.05 -0.30
N ASP A 1045 -3.53 12.19 -0.66
CA ASP A 1045 -3.24 13.30 0.26
C ASP A 1045 -2.28 12.93 1.42
N LEU A 1046 -1.42 11.91 1.23
CA LEU A 1046 -0.26 11.69 2.08
C LEU A 1046 0.66 12.92 2.04
N CYS A 1047 1.24 13.26 3.20
CA CYS A 1047 2.15 14.40 3.33
C CYS A 1047 3.35 14.29 2.37
N GLY A 1048 3.93 15.43 2.00
CA GLY A 1048 5.12 15.48 1.16
C GLY A 1048 5.86 16.80 1.36
N THR A 1049 7.12 16.84 0.95
CA THR A 1049 7.90 18.08 0.91
C THR A 1049 8.48 18.26 -0.50
N PHE A 1050 9.23 19.34 -0.71
CA PHE A 1050 9.65 19.84 -2.02
C PHE A 1050 10.12 18.72 -2.98
N CYS A 1051 9.48 18.64 -4.15
CA CYS A 1051 9.72 17.66 -5.22
C CYS A 1051 9.54 16.16 -4.90
N CYS A 1052 9.13 15.74 -3.70
CA CYS A 1052 8.89 14.32 -3.38
C CYS A 1052 7.64 14.11 -2.49
N SER A 1053 6.63 13.44 -3.06
CA SER A 1053 5.45 12.94 -2.34
C SER A 1053 5.79 11.67 -1.55
N MET A 1054 5.22 11.48 -0.36
CA MET A 1054 5.34 10.20 0.35
C MET A 1054 4.72 9.04 -0.44
N GLN A 1055 3.75 9.28 -1.33
CA GLN A 1055 3.25 8.24 -2.25
C GLN A 1055 4.35 7.71 -3.16
N PHE A 1056 5.24 8.58 -3.65
CA PHE A 1056 6.38 8.19 -4.47
C PHE A 1056 7.41 7.41 -3.64
N LEU A 1057 7.69 7.82 -2.41
CA LEU A 1057 8.59 7.09 -1.50
C LEU A 1057 8.04 5.70 -1.16
N VAL A 1058 6.74 5.58 -0.85
CA VAL A 1058 6.05 4.29 -0.63
C VAL A 1058 6.10 3.41 -1.89
N LEU A 1059 5.92 3.98 -3.08
CA LEU A 1059 6.02 3.24 -4.35
C LEU A 1059 7.46 2.75 -4.62
N MET A 1060 8.47 3.60 -4.37
CA MET A 1060 9.88 3.20 -4.50
C MET A 1060 10.24 2.11 -3.49
N ASP A 1061 9.78 2.20 -2.25
CA ASP A 1061 10.03 1.18 -1.23
C ASP A 1061 9.27 -0.13 -1.54
N LEU A 1062 8.07 -0.07 -2.15
CA LEU A 1062 7.34 -1.25 -2.66
C LEU A 1062 8.11 -1.95 -3.79
N LEU A 1063 8.58 -1.20 -4.80
CA LEU A 1063 9.38 -1.75 -5.90
C LEU A 1063 10.73 -2.29 -5.39
N GLY A 1064 11.38 -1.59 -4.46
CA GLY A 1064 12.61 -2.04 -3.82
C GLY A 1064 12.47 -3.37 -3.10
N ASN A 1065 11.38 -3.55 -2.32
CA ASN A 1065 11.09 -4.83 -1.66
C ASN A 1065 10.83 -5.98 -2.66
N ALA A 1066 10.27 -5.70 -3.84
CA ALA A 1066 10.05 -6.71 -4.87
C ALA A 1066 11.35 -7.13 -5.60
N VAL A 1067 12.23 -6.17 -5.90
CA VAL A 1067 13.48 -6.39 -6.66
C VAL A 1067 14.65 -6.87 -5.78
N LEU A 1068 14.54 -6.72 -4.45
CA LEU A 1068 15.62 -7.00 -3.48
C LEU A 1068 16.35 -8.34 -3.72
N PRO A 1069 15.70 -9.50 -3.93
CA PRO A 1069 16.41 -10.78 -4.11
C PRO A 1069 17.30 -10.80 -5.36
N ALA A 1070 16.86 -10.16 -6.44
CA ALA A 1070 17.63 -10.07 -7.67
C ALA A 1070 18.87 -9.18 -7.49
N SER A 1071 18.70 -8.02 -6.83
CA SER A 1071 19.82 -7.10 -6.54
C SER A 1071 20.97 -7.77 -5.76
N VAL A 1072 20.63 -8.71 -4.86
CA VAL A 1072 21.61 -9.50 -4.10
C VAL A 1072 22.31 -10.53 -4.98
N ALA A 1073 21.57 -11.23 -5.84
CA ALA A 1073 22.17 -12.16 -6.80
C ALA A 1073 23.14 -11.44 -7.76
N PHE A 1074 22.80 -10.24 -8.22
CA PHE A 1074 23.69 -9.41 -9.05
C PHE A 1074 24.90 -8.90 -8.27
N CYS A 1075 24.75 -8.53 -6.99
CA CYS A 1075 25.88 -8.19 -6.11
C CYS A 1075 26.91 -9.34 -6.04
N TYR A 1076 26.47 -10.58 -5.79
CA TYR A 1076 27.36 -11.73 -5.76
C TYR A 1076 27.97 -12.07 -7.14
N TYR A 1077 27.21 -11.90 -8.22
CA TYR A 1077 27.74 -12.05 -9.58
C TYR A 1077 28.87 -11.05 -9.88
N LEU A 1078 28.68 -9.76 -9.53
CA LEU A 1078 29.69 -8.71 -9.74
C LEU A 1078 30.96 -8.95 -8.91
N VAL A 1079 30.82 -9.42 -7.67
CA VAL A 1079 31.97 -9.82 -6.83
C VAL A 1079 32.68 -11.04 -7.40
N GLY A 1080 31.94 -12.06 -7.85
CA GLY A 1080 32.51 -13.24 -8.50
C GLY A 1080 33.27 -12.88 -9.79
N ALA A 1081 32.68 -12.04 -10.64
CA ALA A 1081 33.30 -11.51 -11.86
C ALA A 1081 34.61 -10.76 -11.57
N ALA A 1082 34.64 -9.91 -10.54
CA ALA A 1082 35.85 -9.23 -10.10
C ALA A 1082 36.93 -10.21 -9.59
N CYS A 1083 36.56 -11.22 -8.81
CA CYS A 1083 37.47 -12.30 -8.38
C CYS A 1083 38.00 -13.14 -9.56
N MET A 1084 37.26 -13.22 -10.67
CA MET A 1084 37.69 -13.86 -11.92
C MET A 1084 38.47 -12.90 -12.85
N GLY A 1085 38.92 -11.74 -12.34
CA GLY A 1085 39.76 -10.79 -13.08
C GLY A 1085 39.03 -9.92 -14.10
N GLN A 1086 37.69 -9.89 -14.11
CA GLN A 1086 36.94 -9.01 -15.00
C GLN A 1086 36.99 -7.55 -14.53
N ALA A 1087 36.99 -6.60 -15.46
CA ALA A 1087 37.19 -5.17 -15.21
C ALA A 1087 35.95 -4.45 -14.60
N VAL A 1088 35.45 -4.93 -13.46
CA VAL A 1088 34.20 -4.49 -12.81
C VAL A 1088 34.44 -3.39 -11.76
N ALA A 1089 35.49 -2.58 -11.90
CA ALA A 1089 35.99 -1.70 -10.84
C ALA A 1089 34.97 -0.61 -10.42
N VAL A 1090 34.30 0.05 -11.36
CA VAL A 1090 33.42 1.20 -11.05
C VAL A 1090 32.20 0.79 -10.20
N PRO A 1091 31.40 -0.25 -10.56
CA PRO A 1091 30.33 -0.73 -9.67
C PRO A 1091 30.82 -1.20 -8.31
N LEU A 1092 31.98 -1.87 -8.25
CA LEU A 1092 32.54 -2.41 -7.00
C LEU A 1092 32.95 -1.28 -6.04
N VAL A 1093 33.62 -0.24 -6.54
CA VAL A 1093 34.02 0.95 -5.77
C VAL A 1093 32.81 1.74 -5.29
N LEU A 1094 31.79 1.93 -6.14
CA LEU A 1094 30.56 2.63 -5.75
C LEU A 1094 29.75 1.85 -4.70
N MET A 1095 29.71 0.52 -4.80
CA MET A 1095 29.11 -0.35 -3.79
C MET A 1095 29.89 -0.30 -2.45
N ALA A 1096 31.22 -0.35 -2.49
CA ALA A 1096 32.05 -0.22 -1.30
C ALA A 1096 31.86 1.15 -0.62
N LEU A 1097 31.82 2.23 -1.41
CA LEU A 1097 31.54 3.58 -0.94
C LEU A 1097 30.17 3.66 -0.24
N ALA A 1098 29.12 3.06 -0.81
CA ALA A 1098 27.79 3.02 -0.20
C ALA A 1098 27.80 2.37 1.20
N PHE A 1099 28.48 1.23 1.35
CA PHE A 1099 28.59 0.54 2.64
C PHE A 1099 29.48 1.30 3.65
N VAL A 1100 30.61 1.87 3.21
CA VAL A 1100 31.49 2.68 4.08
C VAL A 1100 30.80 3.95 4.56
N LEU A 1101 30.05 4.62 3.67
CA LEU A 1101 29.24 5.81 3.99
C LEU A 1101 28.13 5.48 5.01
N GLN A 1102 27.40 4.37 4.83
CA GLN A 1102 26.44 3.87 5.82
C GLN A 1102 27.13 3.61 7.16
N GLY A 1103 28.28 2.90 7.14
CA GLY A 1103 29.12 2.64 8.31
C GLY A 1103 29.47 3.89 9.09
N ALA A 1104 30.06 4.89 8.43
CA ALA A 1104 30.46 6.16 9.04
C ALA A 1104 29.28 6.91 9.67
N MET A 1105 28.14 6.97 8.98
CA MET A 1105 26.96 7.71 9.44
C MET A 1105 26.27 7.05 10.66
N ILE A 1106 26.44 5.73 10.89
CA ILE A 1106 26.03 5.07 12.14
C ILE A 1106 26.87 5.55 13.33
N VAL A 1107 28.18 5.80 13.11
CA VAL A 1107 29.06 6.35 14.17
C VAL A 1107 28.61 7.76 14.55
N VAL A 1108 28.30 8.59 13.54
CA VAL A 1108 27.82 9.98 13.70
C VAL A 1108 26.45 10.04 14.40
N THR A 1109 25.48 9.22 13.97
CA THR A 1109 24.12 9.21 14.57
C THR A 1109 24.09 8.61 15.97
N THR A 1110 24.56 7.37 16.13
CA THR A 1110 24.36 6.62 17.38
C THR A 1110 25.30 7.06 18.51
N GLN A 1111 26.47 7.63 18.16
CA GLN A 1111 27.62 7.83 19.05
C GLN A 1111 28.01 6.55 19.83
N ARG A 1112 27.66 5.37 19.33
CA ARG A 1112 27.80 4.08 20.00
C ARG A 1112 28.47 3.07 19.09
N ILE A 1113 29.79 2.98 19.19
CA ILE A 1113 30.68 2.06 18.47
C ILE A 1113 30.15 0.61 18.45
N GLY A 1114 29.45 0.17 19.51
CA GLY A 1114 28.79 -1.13 19.57
C GLY A 1114 27.77 -1.42 18.45
N TYR A 1115 27.20 -0.41 17.77
CA TYR A 1115 26.36 -0.64 16.58
C TYR A 1115 27.16 -0.99 15.31
N ILE A 1116 28.44 -0.61 15.22
CA ILE A 1116 29.34 -1.03 14.13
C ILE A 1116 29.54 -2.55 14.18
N TYR A 1117 29.73 -3.11 15.38
CA TYR A 1117 29.82 -4.56 15.60
C TYR A 1117 28.55 -5.30 15.14
N TRP A 1118 27.36 -4.77 15.46
CA TRP A 1118 26.09 -5.35 14.99
C TRP A 1118 25.89 -5.18 13.47
N MET A 1119 26.38 -4.09 12.89
CA MET A 1119 26.38 -3.87 11.43
C MET A 1119 27.25 -4.92 10.72
N VAL A 1120 28.46 -5.22 11.19
CA VAL A 1120 29.32 -6.25 10.60
C VAL A 1120 28.65 -7.63 10.62
N ILE A 1121 28.01 -8.00 11.74
CA ILE A 1121 27.22 -9.25 11.83
C ILE A 1121 26.05 -9.25 10.83
N TYR A 1122 25.37 -8.11 10.63
CA TYR A 1122 24.29 -8.00 9.65
C TYR A 1122 24.79 -8.06 8.20
N ILE A 1123 25.95 -7.46 7.89
CA ILE A 1123 26.59 -7.54 6.56
C ILE A 1123 26.87 -9.01 6.19
N LEU A 1124 27.41 -9.80 7.12
CA LEU A 1124 27.61 -11.24 6.94
C LEU A 1124 26.28 -12.02 6.79
N ALA A 1125 25.17 -11.48 7.30
CA ALA A 1125 23.83 -12.05 7.21
C ALA A 1125 22.98 -11.53 6.03
N LEU A 1126 23.50 -10.63 5.18
CA LEU A 1126 22.79 -10.10 4.00
C LEU A 1126 22.17 -11.15 3.08
N PRO A 1127 22.80 -12.30 2.74
CA PRO A 1127 22.14 -13.29 1.89
C PRO A 1127 20.94 -13.95 2.58
N VAL A 1128 20.95 -14.04 3.92
CA VAL A 1128 19.81 -14.53 4.71
C VAL A 1128 18.66 -13.53 4.68
N TRP A 1129 18.97 -12.25 4.95
CA TRP A 1129 17.99 -11.16 5.04
C TRP A 1129 17.36 -10.78 3.71
N ASN A 1130 18.17 -10.67 2.65
CA ASN A 1130 17.76 -10.02 1.41
C ASN A 1130 17.49 -11.01 0.26
N PHE A 1131 17.90 -12.28 0.38
CA PHE A 1131 17.60 -13.34 -0.59
C PHE A 1131 16.77 -14.48 0.00
N ILE A 1132 17.27 -15.17 1.04
CA ILE A 1132 16.59 -16.37 1.58
C ILE A 1132 15.21 -16.04 2.15
N MET A 1133 15.10 -15.06 3.06
CA MET A 1133 13.82 -14.71 3.68
C MET A 1133 12.76 -14.20 2.69
N PRO A 1134 13.05 -13.27 1.75
CA PRO A 1134 12.03 -12.79 0.80
C PRO A 1134 11.63 -13.86 -0.23
N VAL A 1135 12.57 -14.66 -0.75
CA VAL A 1135 12.24 -15.75 -1.68
C VAL A 1135 11.34 -16.79 -1.00
N TYR A 1136 11.64 -17.16 0.26
CA TYR A 1136 10.77 -18.03 1.05
C TYR A 1136 9.39 -17.40 1.31
N ALA A 1137 9.33 -16.10 1.61
CA ALA A 1137 8.08 -15.38 1.83
C ALA A 1137 7.20 -15.38 0.58
N PHE A 1138 7.75 -15.04 -0.59
CA PHE A 1138 7.02 -15.03 -1.86
C PHE A 1138 6.57 -16.45 -2.25
N TRP A 1139 7.42 -17.45 -2.01
CA TRP A 1139 7.07 -18.86 -2.20
C TRP A 1139 5.97 -19.37 -1.24
N ARG A 1140 5.64 -18.63 -0.17
CA ARG A 1140 4.61 -19.00 0.82
C ARG A 1140 3.56 -17.89 1.03
N PHE A 1141 3.29 -17.05 0.01
CA PHE A 1141 2.20 -16.06 0.04
C PHE A 1141 0.80 -16.66 0.33
N ASP A 1142 0.56 -17.92 -0.04
CA ASP A 1142 -0.71 -18.65 0.11
C ASP A 1142 -0.79 -19.52 1.39
N ASP A 1143 0.16 -19.36 2.33
CA ASP A 1143 0.28 -20.17 3.54
C ASP A 1143 -0.28 -19.48 4.79
N PHE A 1144 -1.59 -19.65 4.99
CA PHE A 1144 -2.37 -19.11 6.11
C PHE A 1144 -2.47 -20.07 7.33
N SER A 1145 -1.54 -21.04 7.45
CA SER A 1145 -1.52 -22.03 8.54
C SER A 1145 -1.15 -21.46 9.91
N TRP A 1146 -0.57 -20.25 9.98
CA TRP A 1146 -0.14 -19.68 11.25
C TRP A 1146 -1.33 -19.34 12.16
N GLY A 1147 -1.19 -19.59 13.46
CA GLY A 1147 -2.29 -19.49 14.45
C GLY A 1147 -3.29 -20.67 14.40
N ARG A 1148 -3.71 -21.09 13.21
CA ARG A 1148 -4.62 -22.22 12.97
C ARG A 1148 -3.98 -23.55 13.37
N SER A 1149 -4.50 -24.20 14.41
CA SER A 1149 -4.07 -25.55 14.83
C SER A 1149 -4.68 -26.62 13.93
N SER A 1150 -3.84 -27.60 13.57
CA SER A 1150 -4.07 -28.65 12.56
C SER A 1150 -4.09 -28.16 11.10
N THR A 1151 -3.38 -28.89 10.24
CA THR A 1151 -3.47 -28.81 8.76
C THR A 1151 -4.71 -29.51 8.19
N HIS A 1152 -5.62 -29.98 9.05
CA HIS A 1152 -6.75 -30.84 8.70
C HIS A 1152 -8.13 -30.21 8.97
N ALA A 1153 -8.20 -29.06 9.62
CA ALA A 1153 -9.39 -28.20 9.60
C ALA A 1153 -9.57 -27.56 8.20
N ASP A 1154 -10.07 -28.36 7.25
CA ASP A 1154 -10.31 -27.94 5.86
C ASP A 1154 -11.57 -27.05 5.78
N ASP A 1155 -11.62 -26.06 4.88
CA ASP A 1155 -12.78 -25.14 4.75
C ASP A 1155 -14.08 -25.85 4.31
N ASN A 1156 -14.01 -27.15 4.01
CA ASN A 1156 -15.15 -28.01 3.73
C ASN A 1156 -15.90 -28.45 5.00
N ASP A 1157 -15.22 -28.64 6.13
CA ASP A 1157 -15.84 -29.27 7.32
C ASP A 1157 -16.76 -28.29 8.06
N THR A 1158 -16.51 -26.97 7.97
CA THR A 1158 -17.48 -25.93 8.37
C THR A 1158 -18.67 -25.77 7.41
N ARG A 1159 -18.81 -26.66 6.42
CA ARG A 1159 -20.04 -26.85 5.62
C ARG A 1159 -20.66 -28.25 5.80
N ALA A 1160 -20.00 -29.14 6.54
CA ALA A 1160 -20.62 -30.36 7.04
C ALA A 1160 -21.37 -30.02 8.34
N PHE A 1161 -22.66 -30.37 8.40
CA PHE A 1161 -23.47 -30.39 9.63
C PHE A 1161 -23.50 -29.14 10.52
N ILE A 1162 -23.75 -27.96 9.95
CA ILE A 1162 -24.56 -26.98 10.69
C ILE A 1162 -26.00 -27.51 10.70
N THR A 1163 -26.43 -28.13 11.78
CA THR A 1163 -27.84 -28.53 11.95
C THR A 1163 -28.73 -27.30 12.04
N ALA A 1164 -30.05 -27.46 11.82
CA ALA A 1164 -30.99 -26.34 11.97
C ALA A 1164 -30.94 -25.76 13.40
N ASP A 1165 -30.71 -26.62 14.39
CA ASP A 1165 -30.67 -26.27 15.81
C ASP A 1165 -29.46 -25.40 16.19
N GLU A 1166 -28.30 -25.54 15.54
CA GLU A 1166 -27.16 -24.64 15.75
C GLU A 1166 -27.48 -23.17 15.40
N ARG A 1167 -28.40 -22.94 14.45
CA ARG A 1167 -28.89 -21.59 14.14
C ARG A 1167 -29.95 -21.09 15.12
N LEU A 1168 -30.63 -21.98 15.85
CA LEU A 1168 -31.56 -21.61 16.93
C LEU A 1168 -30.85 -21.43 18.28
N ALA A 1169 -29.71 -22.09 18.52
CA ALA A 1169 -28.98 -22.04 19.78
C ALA A 1169 -28.20 -20.73 20.04
N LEU A 1170 -28.18 -19.80 19.08
CA LEU A 1170 -27.54 -18.49 19.22
C LEU A 1170 -28.53 -17.46 19.74
N GLU A 1171 -28.61 -17.31 21.06
CA GLU A 1171 -29.36 -16.23 21.71
C GLU A 1171 -28.95 -14.84 21.14
N PRO A 1172 -29.90 -13.95 20.81
CA PRO A 1172 -29.58 -12.62 20.32
C PRO A 1172 -28.90 -11.82 21.45
N ILE A 1173 -27.62 -11.47 21.24
CA ILE A 1173 -26.81 -10.75 22.23
C ILE A 1173 -27.55 -9.45 22.65
N PRO A 1174 -27.92 -9.28 23.93
CA PRO A 1174 -28.73 -8.14 24.35
C PRO A 1174 -27.91 -6.85 24.25
N LEU A 1175 -28.45 -5.88 23.53
CA LEU A 1175 -27.87 -4.56 23.30
C LEU A 1175 -28.72 -3.51 24.03
N LYS A 1176 -28.19 -2.96 25.13
CA LYS A 1176 -28.86 -1.91 25.94
C LYS A 1176 -27.90 -0.76 26.19
N ARG A 1177 -28.41 0.46 26.44
CA ARG A 1177 -27.53 1.60 26.78
C ARG A 1177 -27.07 1.48 28.23
N TRP A 1178 -25.98 2.18 28.57
CA TRP A 1178 -25.39 2.19 29.92
C TRP A 1178 -26.40 2.44 31.04
N LYS A 1179 -27.31 3.40 30.86
CA LYS A 1179 -28.34 3.76 31.85
C LYS A 1179 -29.36 2.65 32.11
N ASP A 1180 -29.61 1.79 31.13
CA ASP A 1180 -30.63 0.74 31.21
C ASP A 1180 -30.02 -0.53 31.84
N TRP A 1181 -28.79 -0.90 31.43
CA TRP A 1181 -27.98 -1.89 32.14
C TRP A 1181 -27.80 -1.54 33.64
N MET A 1182 -27.53 -0.27 33.96
CA MET A 1182 -27.40 0.21 35.34
C MET A 1182 -28.74 0.29 36.11
N ARG A 1183 -29.89 0.15 35.42
CA ARG A 1183 -31.21 0.01 36.05
C ARG A 1183 -31.49 -1.46 36.35
N ASP A 1184 -31.31 -2.32 35.35
CA ASP A 1184 -31.44 -3.78 35.45
C ASP A 1184 -30.53 -4.40 36.54
N ASN A 1185 -29.37 -3.79 36.79
CA ASN A 1185 -28.40 -4.17 37.83
C ASN A 1185 -28.54 -3.31 39.12
N LYS A 1186 -29.71 -2.67 39.31
CA LYS A 1186 -30.17 -2.12 40.61
C LYS A 1186 -31.46 -2.77 41.08
N SER A 1187 -32.21 -3.39 40.16
CA SER A 1187 -33.35 -4.28 40.44
C SER A 1187 -32.92 -5.75 40.63
N LYS A 1188 -31.63 -5.99 40.87
CA LYS A 1188 -30.95 -7.27 41.12
C LYS A 1188 -29.81 -7.00 42.09
#